data_AF-A0A559M3C5-F1
#
_entry.id   AF-A0A559M3C5-F1
#
_cell.length_a   1.000
_cell.length_b   1.000
_cell.length_c   1.000
_cell.angle_alpha   90.00
_cell.angle_beta   90.00
_cell.angle_gamma   90.00
#
_symmetry.space_group_name_H-M   'P 1'
#
loop_
_entity.id
_entity.type
_entity.pdbx_description
1 polymer ?
#
loop_
_entity_poly.entity_id
_entity_poly.type
_entity_poly.pdbx_seq_one_letter_code
_entity_poly.pdbx_strand_id
1 'polypeptide(L)'
;MAMDSVKLDLHSLPPETLQQIAGHLNSAHRPSLYAFGLASKTCRNATLPSIFCDIHLAISSREGLQRSVDALVKTLSRTESACHVRCLNMKGSFRLSDRPRVEGYKSGTADRHTWFKATGVDEILVDEEPYARSPHVVYDEPVIGKSSEEDLAWAPVIGLMKTLPYLTKLVYRCRNQFPPSLLDALHDHHPQCKLYHLTFRLRTLLWGTPYPYEMALATSPCLYSVKVECSWRDSEGDDDFNQEAMMEFVAGLAPNLKEVVVENLTPENSWRYWPRPRKPWQGLPGFVPGRSIGSLTSLSLLGDLTSLPLLGDLRPPGLLQNWTMHTDFSRLRHLALGGGYGCEDMGMNDEMMEWIAQNCSFPRLKSLRVRMKRDDYHAERPNYTNNAIAFFGAFEPLDQLSVSGPLEPKILDAILYQHGQTLERLDLHPFEQKNYTDFGRVRPHIPMTFTKEHFLQIHDQCPALQELAISVKRTKSDTLEAEIYKSFGKMERLKSLFLTLDCSDWRVTRDPDSIDEASFDAADREMYTEPLKKGHVREALMNCAVDETLARSIWDTICQSKAGQELESLKLWTTGGGVWGNCLATSIVPVVVNNLSRSWLIERVARDDEDIINVRELGQGAREARDQVETDNLKRRAEYYRKEKDIIIEPGDLAEEETVVQVLRRVWPRKKGSKDWREDWSSLPLQV
;
A
#
# COMPACT_ATOMS: atom_id res chain seq x y z
N MET A 1 60.23 -24.82 4.19
CA MET A 1 58.93 -25.14 3.56
C MET A 1 58.14 -23.85 3.51
N ALA A 2 58.12 -23.19 2.35
CA ALA A 2 57.31 -21.99 2.12
C ALA A 2 55.91 -22.45 1.68
N MET A 3 54.87 -21.98 2.36
CA MET A 3 53.50 -22.09 1.87
C MET A 3 53.29 -20.97 0.85
N ASP A 4 53.14 -21.34 -0.42
CA ASP A 4 52.71 -20.41 -1.47
C ASP A 4 51.32 -19.86 -1.12
N SER A 5 51.25 -18.56 -0.87
CA SER A 5 49.98 -17.83 -0.85
C SER A 5 49.50 -17.73 -2.30
N VAL A 6 48.59 -18.62 -2.70
CA VAL A 6 47.91 -18.52 -4.00
C VAL A 6 47.13 -17.20 -4.00
N LYS A 7 47.60 -16.21 -4.79
CA LYS A 7 46.80 -15.05 -5.14
C LYS A 7 45.64 -15.54 -6.00
N LEU A 8 44.47 -15.71 -5.39
CA LEU A 8 43.23 -15.95 -6.11
C LEU A 8 42.88 -14.67 -6.89
N ASP A 9 43.09 -14.69 -8.20
CA ASP A 9 42.64 -13.63 -9.09
C ASP A 9 41.15 -13.83 -9.36
N LEU A 10 40.34 -12.81 -9.05
CA LEU A 10 38.89 -12.81 -9.30
C LEU A 10 38.57 -13.11 -10.77
N HIS A 11 39.44 -12.73 -11.71
CA HIS A 11 39.26 -12.98 -13.14
C HIS A 11 39.57 -14.41 -13.57
N SER A 12 40.23 -15.18 -12.71
CA SER A 12 40.53 -16.61 -12.91
C SER A 12 39.42 -17.53 -12.44
N LEU A 13 38.38 -16.99 -11.78
CA LEU A 13 37.24 -17.77 -11.32
C LEU A 13 36.40 -18.28 -12.50
N PRO A 14 35.79 -19.47 -12.38
CA PRO A 14 34.86 -19.98 -13.38
C PRO A 14 33.70 -19.01 -13.63
N PRO A 15 33.19 -18.92 -14.88
CA PRO A 15 32.05 -18.06 -15.23
C PRO A 15 30.82 -18.30 -14.35
N GLU A 16 30.57 -19.55 -13.96
CA GLU A 16 29.45 -19.96 -13.10
C GLU A 16 29.59 -19.36 -11.70
N THR A 17 30.81 -19.32 -11.15
CA THR A 17 31.08 -18.70 -9.85
C THR A 17 30.89 -17.19 -9.92
N LEU A 18 31.35 -16.55 -10.99
CA LEU A 18 31.12 -15.11 -11.20
C LEU A 18 29.63 -14.78 -11.39
N GLN A 19 28.87 -15.66 -12.04
CA GLN A 19 27.42 -15.53 -12.16
C GLN A 19 26.69 -15.74 -10.83
N GLN A 20 27.16 -16.66 -9.98
CA GLN A 20 26.62 -16.82 -8.63
C GLN A 20 26.87 -15.59 -7.76
N ILE A 21 28.07 -15.01 -7.85
CA ILE A 21 28.40 -13.74 -7.20
C ILE A 21 27.48 -12.63 -7.72
N ALA A 22 27.33 -12.50 -9.04
CA ALA A 22 26.41 -11.54 -9.64
C ALA A 22 24.95 -11.77 -9.19
N GLY A 23 24.51 -13.03 -9.09
CA GLY A 23 23.20 -13.39 -8.56
C GLY A 23 23.01 -12.91 -7.12
N HIS A 24 23.99 -13.14 -6.24
CA HIS A 24 23.99 -12.65 -4.86
C HIS A 24 23.98 -11.12 -4.78
N LEU A 25 24.79 -10.45 -5.60
CA LEU A 25 24.80 -8.99 -5.65
C LEU A 25 23.47 -8.43 -6.16
N ASN A 26 22.81 -9.10 -7.11
CA ASN A 26 21.50 -8.69 -7.60
C ASN A 26 20.42 -8.83 -6.52
N SER A 27 20.46 -9.89 -5.71
CA SER A 27 19.51 -10.09 -4.61
C SER A 27 19.79 -9.20 -3.40
N ALA A 28 21.06 -8.94 -3.09
CA ALA A 28 21.46 -8.17 -1.92
C ALA A 28 21.48 -6.65 -2.17
N HIS A 29 22.13 -6.20 -3.24
CA HIS A 29 22.29 -4.77 -3.54
C HIS A 29 22.55 -4.52 -5.04
N ARG A 30 21.48 -4.27 -5.79
CA ARG A 30 21.52 -4.09 -7.25
C ARG A 30 22.53 -3.02 -7.73
N PRO A 31 22.80 -1.90 -7.03
CA PRO A 31 23.88 -0.99 -7.42
C PRO A 31 25.28 -1.63 -7.38
N SER A 32 25.56 -2.50 -6.42
CA SER A 32 26.83 -3.25 -6.35
C SER A 32 26.99 -4.22 -7.51
N LEU A 33 25.90 -4.80 -8.03
CA LEU A 33 25.93 -5.58 -9.27
C LEU A 33 26.49 -4.76 -10.44
N TYR A 34 26.02 -3.51 -10.61
CA TYR A 34 26.52 -2.64 -11.67
C TYR A 34 27.98 -2.27 -11.47
N ALA A 35 28.40 -1.97 -10.23
CA ALA A 35 29.80 -1.68 -9.91
C ALA A 35 30.71 -2.89 -10.22
N PHE A 36 30.29 -4.10 -9.85
CA PHE A 36 30.99 -5.34 -10.18
C PHE A 36 31.10 -5.55 -11.69
N GLY A 37 30.03 -5.29 -12.44
CA GLY A 37 30.04 -5.34 -13.90
C GLY A 37 30.97 -4.31 -14.57
N LEU A 38 31.33 -3.22 -13.88
CA LEU A 38 32.28 -2.22 -14.37
C LEU A 38 33.74 -2.59 -14.11
N ALA A 39 34.01 -3.54 -13.20
CA ALA A 39 35.38 -3.89 -12.81
C ALA A 39 36.18 -4.59 -13.92
N SER A 40 35.57 -5.47 -14.72
CA SER A 40 36.22 -6.10 -15.86
C SER A 40 35.24 -6.64 -16.90
N LYS A 41 35.72 -7.01 -18.09
CA LYS A 41 34.89 -7.63 -19.15
C LYS A 41 34.28 -8.96 -18.70
N THR A 42 35.03 -9.79 -17.96
CA THR A 42 34.54 -11.08 -17.46
C THR A 42 33.43 -10.88 -16.43
N CYS A 43 33.62 -9.96 -15.48
CA CYS A 43 32.59 -9.62 -14.50
C CYS A 43 31.36 -9.03 -15.19
N ARG A 44 31.57 -8.14 -16.18
CA ARG A 44 30.49 -7.59 -17.00
C ARG A 44 29.63 -8.70 -17.61
N ASN A 45 30.25 -9.65 -18.31
CA ASN A 45 29.52 -10.77 -18.93
C ASN A 45 28.77 -11.62 -17.91
N ALA A 46 29.35 -11.84 -16.73
CA ALA A 46 28.71 -12.56 -15.64
C ALA A 46 27.48 -11.82 -15.06
N THR A 47 27.46 -10.47 -15.12
CA THR A 47 26.30 -9.68 -14.65
C THR A 47 25.15 -9.58 -15.64
N LEU A 48 25.39 -9.77 -16.94
CA LEU A 48 24.37 -9.59 -17.98
C LEU A 48 23.09 -10.42 -17.73
N PRO A 49 23.18 -11.71 -17.34
CA PRO A 49 22.00 -12.50 -17.04
C PRO A 49 21.12 -11.88 -15.94
N SER A 50 21.73 -11.41 -14.85
CA SER A 50 21.01 -10.81 -13.72
C SER A 50 20.44 -9.42 -14.05
N ILE A 51 21.17 -8.62 -14.84
CA ILE A 51 20.72 -7.28 -15.23
C ILE A 51 19.53 -7.35 -16.19
N PHE A 52 19.59 -8.22 -17.20
CA PHE A 52 18.61 -8.29 -18.28
C PHE A 52 17.49 -9.32 -18.06
N CYS A 53 17.51 -10.08 -16.97
CA CYS A 53 16.44 -11.03 -16.62
C CYS A 53 15.06 -10.34 -16.55
N ASP A 54 15.01 -9.17 -15.91
CA ASP A 54 13.79 -8.39 -15.67
C ASP A 54 13.90 -7.01 -16.31
N ILE A 55 13.08 -6.77 -17.33
CA ILE A 55 13.04 -5.51 -18.07
C ILE A 55 11.80 -4.72 -17.65
N HIS A 56 11.98 -3.43 -17.38
CA HIS A 56 10.90 -2.51 -17.04
C HIS A 56 10.76 -1.44 -18.13
N LEU A 57 9.56 -1.32 -18.70
CA LEU A 57 9.17 -0.30 -19.66
C LEU A 57 8.15 0.64 -19.02
N ALA A 58 8.55 1.90 -18.87
CA ALA A 58 7.66 2.98 -18.45
C ALA A 58 7.11 3.71 -19.68
N ILE A 59 5.79 3.82 -19.76
CA ILE A 59 5.07 4.31 -20.94
C ILE A 59 4.46 5.67 -20.62
N SER A 60 4.85 6.69 -21.38
CA SER A 60 4.38 8.07 -21.23
C SER A 60 3.76 8.65 -22.51
N SER A 61 4.22 8.24 -23.68
CA SER A 61 3.67 8.63 -24.99
C SER A 61 4.00 7.57 -26.03
N ARG A 62 3.37 7.63 -27.22
CA ARG A 62 3.65 6.73 -28.34
C ARG A 62 5.11 6.83 -28.81
N GLU A 63 5.62 8.05 -28.96
CA GLU A 63 7.00 8.33 -29.37
C GLU A 63 7.98 7.95 -28.25
N GLY A 64 7.56 8.13 -26.99
CA GLY A 64 8.31 7.68 -25.82
C GLY A 64 8.46 6.16 -25.79
N LEU A 65 7.40 5.43 -26.12
CA LEU A 65 7.40 3.97 -26.21
C LEU A 65 8.35 3.49 -27.31
N GLN A 66 8.23 4.03 -28.53
CA GLN A 66 9.12 3.71 -29.65
C GLN A 66 10.59 3.94 -29.27
N ARG A 67 10.93 5.15 -28.78
CA ARG A 67 12.30 5.49 -28.39
C ARG A 67 12.85 4.56 -27.30
N SER A 68 12.04 4.23 -26.31
CA SER A 68 12.45 3.36 -25.20
C SER A 68 12.70 1.93 -25.69
N VAL A 69 11.83 1.42 -26.57
CA VAL A 69 12.00 0.09 -27.18
C VAL A 69 13.21 0.07 -28.10
N ASP A 70 13.42 1.06 -28.96
CA ASP A 70 14.58 1.11 -29.85
C ASP A 70 15.90 1.15 -29.09
N ALA A 71 15.95 1.96 -28.02
CA ALA A 71 17.10 2.01 -27.12
C ALA A 71 17.36 0.66 -26.45
N LEU A 72 16.29 -0.03 -26.04
CA LEU A 72 16.39 -1.34 -25.43
C LEU A 72 16.87 -2.40 -26.43
N VAL A 73 16.27 -2.48 -27.63
CA VAL A 73 16.67 -3.41 -28.70
C VAL A 73 18.14 -3.19 -29.05
N LYS A 74 18.57 -1.94 -29.26
CA LYS A 74 19.98 -1.60 -29.51
C LYS A 74 20.90 -2.07 -28.38
N THR A 75 20.45 -1.95 -27.14
CA THR A 75 21.21 -2.39 -25.96
C THR A 75 21.32 -3.91 -25.91
N LEU A 76 20.22 -4.62 -26.12
CA LEU A 76 20.16 -6.09 -26.12
C LEU A 76 20.98 -6.68 -27.27
N SER A 77 20.92 -6.11 -28.47
CA SER A 77 21.73 -6.55 -29.61
C SER A 77 23.23 -6.32 -29.36
N ARG A 78 23.62 -5.17 -28.81
CA ARG A 78 25.02 -4.86 -28.49
C ARG A 78 25.62 -5.79 -27.44
N THR A 79 24.78 -6.34 -26.56
CA THR A 79 25.20 -7.17 -25.42
C THR A 79 24.84 -8.64 -25.59
N GLU A 80 24.25 -9.02 -26.74
CA GLU A 80 23.73 -10.37 -27.03
C GLU A 80 22.83 -10.93 -25.91
N SER A 81 22.19 -10.05 -25.14
CA SER A 81 21.53 -10.38 -23.87
C SER A 81 20.04 -10.68 -24.00
N ALA A 82 19.49 -10.68 -25.22
CA ALA A 82 18.08 -11.01 -25.47
C ALA A 82 17.72 -12.42 -24.96
N CYS A 83 18.67 -13.35 -24.98
CA CYS A 83 18.49 -14.70 -24.46
C CYS A 83 18.36 -14.79 -22.93
N HIS A 84 18.70 -13.72 -22.20
CA HIS A 84 18.59 -13.67 -20.74
C HIS A 84 17.26 -13.11 -20.24
N VAL A 85 16.51 -12.42 -21.10
CA VAL A 85 15.23 -11.82 -20.71
C VAL A 85 14.22 -12.91 -20.38
N ARG A 86 13.63 -12.83 -19.18
CA ARG A 86 12.60 -13.76 -18.70
C ARG A 86 11.30 -13.05 -18.36
N CYS A 87 11.37 -11.79 -17.94
CA CYS A 87 10.23 -10.97 -17.57
C CYS A 87 10.23 -9.62 -18.27
N LEU A 88 9.09 -9.23 -18.84
CA LEU A 88 8.83 -7.90 -19.36
C LEU A 88 7.73 -7.24 -18.51
N ASN A 89 8.06 -6.14 -17.85
CA ASN A 89 7.14 -5.38 -17.01
C ASN A 89 6.82 -4.04 -17.67
N MET A 90 5.54 -3.76 -17.86
CA MET A 90 5.04 -2.60 -18.57
C MET A 90 4.14 -1.80 -17.62
N LYS A 91 4.42 -0.50 -17.46
CA LYS A 91 3.63 0.41 -16.63
C LYS A 91 3.44 1.75 -17.32
N GLY A 92 2.27 2.35 -17.17
CA GLY A 92 1.99 3.70 -17.64
C GLY A 92 0.84 3.77 -18.62
N SER A 93 0.83 4.77 -19.48
CA SER A 93 -0.23 4.95 -20.48
C SER A 93 0.17 6.01 -21.50
N PHE A 94 -0.45 5.97 -22.67
CA PHE A 94 -0.43 7.09 -23.61
C PHE A 94 -1.87 7.44 -24.01
N ARG A 95 -2.10 8.72 -24.34
CA ARG A 95 -3.38 9.20 -24.87
C ARG A 95 -3.29 9.28 -26.39
N LEU A 96 -4.38 8.89 -27.06
CA LEU A 96 -4.49 8.96 -28.52
C LEU A 96 -5.29 10.18 -28.99
N SER A 97 -6.02 10.85 -28.09
CA SER A 97 -6.83 12.02 -28.44
C SER A 97 -6.79 13.09 -27.36
N ASP A 98 -6.71 14.35 -27.80
CA ASP A 98 -7.08 15.55 -27.03
C ASP A 98 -8.61 15.66 -26.96
N ARG A 99 -9.30 14.64 -26.43
CA ARG A 99 -10.74 14.80 -26.18
C ARG A 99 -10.92 15.95 -25.18
N PRO A 100 -11.74 16.97 -25.50
CA PRO A 100 -12.09 17.99 -24.52
C PRO A 100 -12.70 17.30 -23.31
N ARG A 101 -12.38 17.80 -22.11
CA ARG A 101 -13.12 17.43 -20.90
C ARG A 101 -14.61 17.54 -21.23
N VAL A 102 -15.40 16.52 -20.90
CA VAL A 102 -16.86 16.60 -21.00
C VAL A 102 -17.30 17.87 -20.29
N GLU A 103 -17.90 18.80 -21.03
CA GLU A 103 -18.36 20.09 -20.49
C GLU A 103 -19.37 19.84 -19.36
N GLY A 104 -19.07 20.33 -18.16
CA GLY A 104 -19.84 20.07 -16.94
C GLY A 104 -19.18 19.09 -15.96
N TYR A 105 -18.29 18.20 -16.45
CA TYR A 105 -17.41 17.40 -15.59
C TYR A 105 -16.17 18.23 -15.25
N LYS A 106 -16.14 18.82 -14.06
CA LYS A 106 -14.89 19.30 -13.47
C LYS A 106 -14.03 18.09 -13.14
N SER A 107 -13.33 17.53 -14.14
CA SER A 107 -12.14 16.69 -13.92
C SER A 107 -11.02 17.58 -13.35
N GLY A 108 -11.26 18.09 -12.14
CA GLY A 108 -10.27 18.64 -11.23
C GLY A 108 -9.87 17.62 -10.16
N THR A 109 -10.54 16.47 -10.11
CA THR A 109 -10.19 15.36 -9.22
C THR A 109 -9.06 14.56 -9.87
N ALA A 110 -7.86 14.76 -9.33
CA ALA A 110 -6.71 13.89 -9.52
C ALA A 110 -7.15 12.42 -9.43
N ASP A 111 -6.87 11.62 -10.48
CA ASP A 111 -7.07 10.16 -10.48
C ASP A 111 -6.42 9.50 -9.25
N ARG A 112 -6.91 8.33 -8.83
CA ARG A 112 -6.40 7.48 -7.71
C ARG A 112 -4.88 7.57 -7.53
N HIS A 113 -4.14 7.46 -8.63
CA HIS A 113 -2.67 7.48 -8.61
C HIS A 113 -2.09 8.87 -8.37
N THR A 114 -2.71 9.92 -8.87
CA THR A 114 -2.30 11.31 -8.64
C THR A 114 -2.60 11.77 -7.22
N TRP A 115 -3.67 11.30 -6.57
CA TRP A 115 -3.90 11.60 -5.15
C TRP A 115 -2.91 10.86 -4.25
N PHE A 116 -2.70 9.55 -4.46
CA PHE A 116 -1.75 8.76 -3.66
C PHE A 116 -0.31 9.28 -3.78
N LYS A 117 0.09 9.75 -4.97
CA LYS A 117 1.34 10.48 -5.18
C LYS A 117 1.37 11.86 -4.53
N ALA A 118 0.24 12.57 -4.50
CA ALA A 118 0.16 13.88 -3.87
C ALA A 118 0.25 13.80 -2.33
N THR A 119 -0.09 12.65 -1.73
CA THR A 119 0.14 12.40 -0.30
C THR A 119 1.58 11.93 -0.03
N GLY A 120 2.22 11.26 -1.00
CA GLY A 120 3.55 10.65 -0.86
C GLY A 120 3.49 9.28 -0.17
N VAL A 121 2.27 8.78 0.09
CA VAL A 121 2.04 7.49 0.74
C VAL A 121 2.45 6.33 -0.18
N ASP A 122 2.58 6.54 -1.49
CA ASP A 122 3.08 5.55 -2.44
C ASP A 122 4.54 5.14 -2.20
N GLU A 123 5.35 6.02 -1.63
CA GLU A 123 6.71 5.68 -1.20
C GLU A 123 6.71 4.95 0.16
N ILE A 124 5.64 5.10 0.95
CA ILE A 124 5.50 4.57 2.30
C ILE A 124 4.84 3.19 2.29
N LEU A 125 3.76 2.99 1.56
CA LEU A 125 3.06 1.73 1.41
C LEU A 125 3.40 1.16 0.04
N VAL A 126 4.35 0.23 -0.01
CA VAL A 126 4.87 -0.35 -1.26
C VAL A 126 3.84 -1.28 -1.92
N ASP A 127 2.94 -1.85 -1.12
CA ASP A 127 1.78 -2.60 -1.58
C ASP A 127 0.65 -1.63 -1.91
N GLU A 128 0.25 -1.59 -3.18
CA GLU A 128 -0.84 -0.77 -3.72
C GLU A 128 -2.17 -1.06 -3.01
N GLU A 129 -2.34 -0.53 -1.79
CA GLU A 129 -3.60 -0.60 -1.07
C GLU A 129 -4.67 0.19 -1.84
N PRO A 130 -5.86 -0.38 -2.10
CA PRO A 130 -6.92 0.35 -2.77
C PRO A 130 -7.44 1.51 -1.94
N TYR A 131 -7.66 2.66 -2.58
CA TYR A 131 -8.27 3.83 -1.96
C TYR A 131 -9.77 3.84 -2.25
N ALA A 132 -10.62 3.78 -1.22
CA ALA A 132 -12.07 3.59 -1.36
C ALA A 132 -12.77 4.72 -2.14
N ARG A 133 -12.26 5.95 -2.07
CA ARG A 133 -12.93 7.16 -2.56
C ARG A 133 -12.20 7.79 -3.74
N SER A 134 -12.07 7.07 -4.86
CA SER A 134 -11.59 7.65 -6.11
C SER A 134 -12.77 7.84 -7.07
N PRO A 135 -12.76 8.85 -7.96
CA PRO A 135 -13.59 8.80 -9.15
C PRO A 135 -13.28 7.49 -9.86
N HIS A 136 -14.26 6.59 -9.90
CA HIS A 136 -14.19 5.34 -10.66
C HIS A 136 -15.13 5.52 -11.83
N VAL A 137 -14.69 6.39 -12.75
CA VAL A 137 -15.34 6.55 -14.04
C VAL A 137 -14.84 5.39 -14.87
N VAL A 138 -15.74 4.47 -15.20
CA VAL A 138 -15.39 3.41 -16.15
C VAL A 138 -15.15 4.10 -17.48
N TYR A 139 -13.91 4.06 -17.94
CA TYR A 139 -13.43 4.70 -19.16
C TYR A 139 -14.52 4.74 -20.25
N ASP A 140 -14.94 5.95 -20.65
CA ASP A 140 -15.80 6.22 -21.82
C ASP A 140 -15.13 5.84 -23.17
N GLU A 141 -14.05 5.06 -23.11
CA GLU A 141 -13.25 4.67 -24.26
C GLU A 141 -13.80 3.36 -24.84
N PRO A 142 -14.08 3.33 -26.16
CA PRO A 142 -14.56 2.12 -26.82
C PRO A 142 -13.55 0.98 -26.65
N VAL A 143 -14.03 -0.26 -26.83
CA VAL A 143 -13.13 -1.42 -26.91
C VAL A 143 -12.12 -1.20 -28.02
N ILE A 144 -10.86 -1.47 -27.73
CA ILE A 144 -9.79 -1.35 -28.71
C ILE A 144 -10.08 -2.23 -29.93
N GLY A 145 -10.17 -1.60 -31.10
CA GLY A 145 -10.32 -2.31 -32.36
C GLY A 145 -8.99 -2.91 -32.79
N LYS A 146 -9.00 -4.15 -33.30
CA LYS A 146 -7.82 -4.72 -33.96
C LYS A 146 -7.39 -3.85 -35.14
N SER A 147 -6.09 -3.59 -35.25
CA SER A 147 -5.50 -2.67 -36.25
C SER A 147 -5.97 -1.22 -36.14
N SER A 148 -6.60 -0.83 -35.02
CA SER A 148 -6.86 0.59 -34.73
C SER A 148 -5.57 1.35 -34.49
N GLU A 149 -5.62 2.68 -34.48
CA GLU A 149 -4.45 3.50 -34.16
C GLU A 149 -3.87 3.16 -32.77
N GLU A 150 -4.74 2.85 -31.79
CA GLU A 150 -4.30 2.38 -30.47
C GLU A 150 -3.53 1.07 -30.56
N ASP A 151 -4.05 0.09 -31.29
CA ASP A 151 -3.44 -1.23 -31.41
C ASP A 151 -2.09 -1.14 -32.14
N LEU A 152 -2.01 -0.34 -33.20
CA LEU A 152 -0.79 -0.09 -33.97
C LEU A 152 0.28 0.66 -33.16
N ALA A 153 -0.10 1.44 -32.15
CA ALA A 153 0.88 2.12 -31.27
C ALA A 153 1.74 1.13 -30.48
N TRP A 154 1.30 -0.13 -30.33
CA TRP A 154 2.02 -1.19 -29.62
C TRP A 154 2.95 -2.02 -30.51
N ALA A 155 3.00 -1.74 -31.82
CA ALA A 155 3.91 -2.40 -32.76
C ALA A 155 5.37 -2.48 -32.30
N PRO A 156 5.96 -1.48 -31.61
CA PRO A 156 7.35 -1.56 -31.15
C PRO A 156 7.54 -2.68 -30.12
N VAL A 157 6.60 -2.82 -29.19
CA VAL A 157 6.63 -3.86 -28.15
C VAL A 157 6.48 -5.25 -28.78
N ILE A 158 5.60 -5.38 -29.79
CA ILE A 158 5.46 -6.62 -30.55
C ILE A 158 6.77 -6.98 -31.23
N GLY A 159 7.45 -6.01 -31.85
CA GLY A 159 8.77 -6.18 -32.44
C GLY A 159 9.80 -6.64 -31.42
N LEU A 160 9.81 -6.05 -30.22
CA LEU A 160 10.67 -6.47 -29.13
C LEU A 160 10.38 -7.92 -28.70
N MET A 161 9.12 -8.28 -28.44
CA MET A 161 8.74 -9.63 -28.00
C MET A 161 9.21 -10.72 -28.96
N LYS A 162 9.19 -10.46 -30.27
CA LYS A 162 9.71 -11.39 -31.30
C LYS A 162 11.20 -11.68 -31.15
N THR A 163 11.96 -10.75 -30.57
CA THR A 163 13.41 -10.89 -30.34
C THR A 163 13.77 -11.56 -29.01
N LEU A 164 12.79 -11.86 -28.14
CA LEU A 164 13.02 -12.37 -26.78
C LEU A 164 12.67 -13.86 -26.67
N PRO A 165 13.56 -14.80 -27.04
CA PRO A 165 13.20 -16.22 -27.25
C PRO A 165 12.74 -16.98 -26.00
N TYR A 166 12.98 -16.46 -24.80
CA TYR A 166 12.73 -17.15 -23.54
C TYR A 166 11.85 -16.33 -22.59
N LEU A 167 10.97 -15.48 -23.13
CA LEU A 167 10.05 -14.69 -22.32
C LEU A 167 9.06 -15.63 -21.60
N THR A 168 9.11 -15.64 -20.27
CA THR A 168 8.26 -16.51 -19.42
C THR A 168 7.17 -15.74 -18.68
N LYS A 169 7.34 -14.42 -18.52
CA LYS A 169 6.44 -13.56 -17.76
C LYS A 169 6.25 -12.22 -18.45
N LEU A 170 4.99 -11.82 -18.61
CA LEU A 170 4.59 -10.50 -19.09
C LEU A 170 3.72 -9.84 -18.01
N VAL A 171 4.18 -8.72 -17.45
CA VAL A 171 3.41 -7.94 -16.47
C VAL A 171 2.87 -6.69 -17.14
N TYR A 172 1.56 -6.62 -17.29
CA TYR A 172 0.86 -5.50 -17.91
C TYR A 172 0.17 -4.65 -16.83
N ARG A 173 0.71 -3.47 -16.55
CA ARG A 173 0.16 -2.48 -15.62
C ARG A 173 -0.06 -1.14 -16.33
N CYS A 174 -0.59 -1.20 -17.56
CA CYS A 174 -0.88 -0.02 -18.36
C CYS A 174 -2.38 0.32 -18.28
N ARG A 175 -2.72 1.61 -18.33
CA ARG A 175 -4.13 2.04 -18.26
C ARG A 175 -4.90 1.81 -19.57
N ASN A 176 -4.18 1.83 -20.69
CA ASN A 176 -4.73 1.43 -21.98
C ASN A 176 -5.22 -0.01 -21.91
N GLN A 177 -6.29 -0.34 -22.64
CA GLN A 177 -6.75 -1.73 -22.73
C GLN A 177 -5.64 -2.59 -23.33
N PHE A 178 -5.51 -3.84 -22.89
CA PHE A 178 -4.54 -4.74 -23.48
C PHE A 178 -4.77 -4.79 -25.01
N PRO A 179 -3.73 -4.74 -25.86
CA PRO A 179 -3.93 -4.65 -27.31
C PRO A 179 -4.18 -6.02 -27.98
N PRO A 180 -5.12 -6.13 -28.94
CA PRO A 180 -5.35 -7.35 -29.69
C PRO A 180 -4.11 -7.87 -30.41
N SER A 181 -3.35 -6.99 -31.08
CA SER A 181 -2.13 -7.39 -31.78
C SER A 181 -1.02 -7.85 -30.81
N LEU A 182 -1.03 -7.35 -29.57
CA LEU A 182 -0.11 -7.81 -28.52
C LEU A 182 -0.51 -9.19 -27.99
N LEU A 183 -1.81 -9.48 -27.90
CA LEU A 183 -2.32 -10.79 -27.52
C LEU A 183 -1.96 -11.84 -28.57
N ASP A 184 -2.18 -11.53 -29.85
CA ASP A 184 -1.81 -12.39 -30.97
C ASP A 184 -0.29 -12.69 -30.93
N ALA A 185 0.54 -11.66 -30.76
CA ALA A 185 1.99 -11.82 -30.67
C ALA A 185 2.43 -12.67 -29.45
N LEU A 186 1.71 -12.57 -28.32
CA LEU A 186 1.96 -13.40 -27.16
C LEU A 186 1.66 -14.88 -27.46
N HIS A 187 0.53 -15.17 -28.11
CA HIS A 187 0.16 -16.53 -28.48
C HIS A 187 1.09 -17.13 -29.54
N ASP A 188 1.45 -16.33 -30.55
CA ASP A 188 2.28 -16.79 -31.67
C ASP A 188 3.73 -17.07 -31.27
N HIS A 189 4.31 -16.22 -30.42
CA HIS A 189 5.73 -16.29 -30.08
C HIS A 189 6.01 -16.88 -28.70
N HIS A 190 5.08 -16.75 -27.75
CA HIS A 190 5.30 -17.07 -26.34
C HIS A 190 4.08 -17.76 -25.69
N PRO A 191 3.58 -18.89 -26.24
CA PRO A 191 2.34 -19.52 -25.78
C PRO A 191 2.39 -20.04 -24.33
N GLN A 192 3.59 -20.26 -23.78
CA GLN A 192 3.80 -20.66 -22.39
C GLN A 192 4.06 -19.49 -21.42
N CYS A 193 4.11 -18.26 -21.93
CA CYS A 193 4.33 -17.08 -21.10
C CYS A 193 3.14 -16.82 -20.19
N LYS A 194 3.44 -16.47 -18.94
CA LYS A 194 2.44 -16.10 -17.93
C LYS A 194 2.16 -14.61 -18.03
N LEU A 195 0.94 -14.25 -18.42
CA LEU A 195 0.42 -12.91 -18.42
C LEU A 195 -0.15 -12.55 -17.03
N TYR A 196 0.43 -11.51 -16.44
CA TYR A 196 -0.04 -10.84 -15.23
C TYR A 196 -0.71 -9.53 -15.66
N HIS A 197 -2.04 -9.51 -15.68
CA HIS A 197 -2.81 -8.36 -16.10
C HIS A 197 -3.30 -7.57 -14.89
N LEU A 198 -2.61 -6.47 -14.57
CA LEU A 198 -2.81 -5.72 -13.32
C LEU A 198 -3.81 -4.56 -13.43
N THR A 199 -4.39 -4.36 -14.60
CA THR A 199 -5.40 -3.33 -14.92
C THR A 199 -6.58 -3.94 -15.70
N PHE A 200 -6.93 -5.19 -15.40
CA PHE A 200 -7.91 -5.95 -16.17
C PHE A 200 -9.32 -5.43 -15.94
N ARG A 201 -10.10 -5.31 -17.01
CA ARG A 201 -11.53 -4.98 -16.92
C ARG A 201 -12.26 -5.38 -18.20
N LEU A 202 -13.47 -5.89 -18.06
CA LEU A 202 -14.45 -5.99 -19.15
C LEU A 202 -15.19 -4.66 -19.25
N ARG A 203 -14.86 -3.85 -20.27
CA ARG A 203 -15.45 -2.52 -20.48
C ARG A 203 -16.91 -2.62 -20.90
N THR A 204 -17.27 -3.64 -21.69
CA THR A 204 -18.60 -3.73 -22.31
C THR A 204 -19.64 -4.46 -21.48
N LEU A 205 -19.23 -5.04 -20.35
CA LEU A 205 -20.13 -5.77 -19.46
C LEU A 205 -21.20 -4.87 -18.81
N LEU A 206 -20.94 -3.56 -18.74
CA LEU A 206 -21.91 -2.54 -18.31
C LEU A 206 -23.14 -2.47 -19.25
N TRP A 207 -22.92 -2.72 -20.55
CA TRP A 207 -23.93 -2.51 -21.60
C TRP A 207 -24.49 -3.81 -22.17
N GLY A 208 -23.99 -4.97 -21.73
CA GLY A 208 -24.51 -6.27 -22.14
C GLY A 208 -23.44 -7.36 -22.20
N THR A 209 -23.38 -8.06 -23.33
CA THR A 209 -22.45 -9.19 -23.52
C THR A 209 -21.03 -8.67 -23.81
N PRO A 210 -19.99 -9.22 -23.18
CA PRO A 210 -18.61 -8.87 -23.47
C PRO A 210 -18.26 -9.01 -24.94
N TYR A 211 -17.45 -8.09 -25.46
CA TYR A 211 -16.98 -8.17 -26.84
C TYR A 211 -16.11 -9.44 -27.04
N PRO A 212 -16.12 -10.03 -28.25
CA PRO A 212 -15.36 -11.26 -28.53
C PRO A 212 -13.87 -11.16 -28.18
N TYR A 213 -13.27 -9.99 -28.40
CA TYR A 213 -11.88 -9.73 -28.03
C TYR A 213 -11.64 -9.79 -26.52
N GLU A 214 -12.51 -9.17 -25.72
CA GLU A 214 -12.39 -9.18 -24.27
C GLU A 214 -12.51 -10.61 -23.72
N MET A 215 -13.41 -11.41 -24.31
CA MET A 215 -13.51 -12.84 -24.01
C MET A 215 -12.25 -13.62 -24.42
N ALA A 216 -11.67 -13.35 -25.59
CA ALA A 216 -10.42 -13.99 -26.02
C ALA A 216 -9.24 -13.67 -25.07
N LEU A 217 -9.17 -12.43 -24.56
CA LEU A 217 -8.18 -12.05 -23.56
C LEU A 217 -8.43 -12.76 -22.22
N ALA A 218 -9.68 -12.76 -21.75
CA ALA A 218 -10.06 -13.35 -20.47
C ALA A 218 -9.90 -14.87 -20.44
N THR A 219 -10.08 -15.54 -21.57
CA THR A 219 -9.94 -17.00 -21.71
C THR A 219 -8.57 -17.42 -22.27
N SER A 220 -7.64 -16.46 -22.40
CA SER A 220 -6.29 -16.70 -22.91
C SER A 220 -5.57 -17.76 -22.08
N PRO A 221 -4.93 -18.78 -22.70
CA PRO A 221 -4.16 -19.78 -21.98
C PRO A 221 -2.94 -19.18 -21.28
N CYS A 222 -2.49 -18.00 -21.70
CA CYS A 222 -1.38 -17.28 -21.07
C CYS A 222 -1.82 -16.54 -19.80
N LEU A 223 -3.12 -16.29 -19.59
CA LEU A 223 -3.61 -15.51 -18.44
C LEU A 223 -3.38 -16.26 -17.12
N TYR A 224 -2.53 -15.71 -16.27
CA TYR A 224 -2.09 -16.36 -15.03
C TYR A 224 -2.54 -15.60 -13.77
N SER A 225 -2.50 -14.26 -13.83
CA SER A 225 -2.82 -13.39 -12.70
C SER A 225 -3.63 -12.18 -13.18
N VAL A 226 -4.68 -11.84 -12.45
CA VAL A 226 -5.58 -10.71 -12.77
C VAL A 226 -5.78 -9.84 -11.54
N LYS A 227 -5.61 -8.52 -11.72
CA LYS A 227 -6.12 -7.50 -10.80
C LYS A 227 -7.26 -6.76 -11.50
N VAL A 228 -8.43 -6.76 -10.88
CA VAL A 228 -9.65 -6.12 -11.36
C VAL A 228 -10.15 -5.15 -10.29
N GLU A 229 -10.51 -3.95 -10.72
CA GLU A 229 -11.27 -3.01 -9.91
C GLU A 229 -12.76 -3.31 -10.15
N CYS A 230 -13.52 -3.50 -9.07
CA CYS A 230 -14.95 -3.79 -9.10
C CYS A 230 -15.71 -2.74 -8.28
N SER A 231 -16.97 -2.53 -8.63
CA SER A 231 -17.88 -1.66 -7.91
C SER A 231 -19.30 -2.25 -7.97
N TRP A 232 -20.21 -1.76 -7.14
CA TRP A 232 -21.63 -2.11 -7.29
C TRP A 232 -22.25 -1.44 -8.53
N ARG A 233 -21.90 -0.17 -8.71
CA ARG A 233 -22.25 0.69 -9.84
C ARG A 233 -21.09 1.62 -10.11
N ASP A 234 -20.89 2.01 -11.36
CA ASP A 234 -19.93 3.06 -11.70
C ASP A 234 -20.42 4.48 -11.33
N SER A 235 -19.62 5.49 -11.67
CA SER A 235 -19.92 6.90 -11.38
C SER A 235 -21.14 7.44 -12.16
N GLU A 236 -21.56 6.77 -13.23
CA GLU A 236 -22.71 7.14 -14.08
C GLU A 236 -23.97 6.33 -13.73
N GLY A 237 -23.86 5.34 -12.84
CA GLY A 237 -24.96 4.54 -12.30
C GLY A 237 -25.22 3.23 -13.03
N ASP A 238 -24.34 2.81 -13.93
CA ASP A 238 -24.42 1.53 -14.62
C ASP A 238 -24.02 0.37 -13.69
N ASP A 239 -24.66 -0.79 -13.86
CA ASP A 239 -24.43 -1.97 -13.03
C ASP A 239 -23.10 -2.63 -13.42
N ASP A 240 -22.13 -2.72 -12.50
CA ASP A 240 -20.83 -3.34 -12.76
C ASP A 240 -20.84 -4.82 -12.34
N PHE A 241 -20.65 -5.73 -13.30
CA PHE A 241 -20.67 -7.18 -13.07
C PHE A 241 -19.28 -7.85 -13.18
N ASN A 242 -18.19 -7.07 -13.14
CA ASN A 242 -16.85 -7.62 -13.31
C ASN A 242 -16.49 -8.65 -12.22
N GLN A 243 -17.05 -8.51 -11.02
CA GLN A 243 -16.81 -9.46 -9.92
C GLN A 243 -17.45 -10.82 -10.19
N GLU A 244 -18.71 -10.85 -10.63
CA GLU A 244 -19.40 -12.07 -11.03
C GLU A 244 -18.70 -12.73 -12.23
N ALA A 245 -18.30 -11.93 -13.23
CA ALA A 245 -17.52 -12.42 -14.36
C ALA A 245 -16.19 -13.07 -13.92
N MET A 246 -15.48 -12.49 -12.94
CA MET A 246 -14.24 -13.09 -12.42
C MET A 246 -14.47 -14.45 -11.78
N MET A 247 -15.55 -14.61 -11.01
CA MET A 247 -15.89 -15.90 -10.41
C MET A 247 -16.12 -16.97 -11.48
N GLU A 248 -16.80 -16.64 -12.58
CA GLU A 248 -17.02 -17.56 -13.71
C GLU A 248 -15.73 -17.85 -14.50
N PHE A 249 -14.83 -16.86 -14.65
CA PHE A 249 -13.51 -17.09 -15.23
C PHE A 249 -12.71 -18.10 -14.43
N VAL A 250 -12.67 -17.92 -13.12
CA VAL A 250 -11.97 -18.82 -12.20
C VAL A 250 -12.59 -20.21 -12.21
N ALA A 251 -13.93 -20.31 -12.23
CA ALA A 251 -14.62 -21.59 -12.16
C ALA A 251 -14.46 -22.46 -13.41
N GLY A 252 -14.09 -21.91 -14.58
CA GLY A 252 -13.82 -22.78 -15.73
C GLY A 252 -13.40 -22.14 -17.05
N LEU A 253 -13.67 -20.85 -17.26
CA LEU A 253 -13.34 -20.22 -18.54
C LEU A 253 -11.85 -19.86 -18.69
N ALA A 254 -11.12 -19.72 -17.57
CA ALA A 254 -9.69 -19.39 -17.54
C ALA A 254 -8.89 -20.41 -16.68
N PRO A 255 -8.62 -21.63 -17.19
CA PRO A 255 -8.08 -22.73 -16.38
C PRO A 255 -6.66 -22.48 -15.82
N ASN A 256 -5.89 -21.61 -16.47
CA ASN A 256 -4.52 -21.26 -16.08
C ASN A 256 -4.44 -20.08 -15.10
N LEU A 257 -5.58 -19.43 -14.80
CA LEU A 257 -5.67 -18.37 -13.81
C LEU A 257 -5.42 -18.95 -12.41
N LYS A 258 -4.42 -18.42 -11.69
CA LYS A 258 -4.01 -18.86 -10.35
C LYS A 258 -4.06 -17.76 -9.30
N GLU A 259 -4.03 -16.51 -9.72
CA GLU A 259 -3.99 -15.36 -8.81
C GLU A 259 -5.06 -14.36 -9.22
N VAL A 260 -5.91 -13.98 -8.27
CA VAL A 260 -6.95 -12.97 -8.48
C VAL A 260 -6.91 -11.95 -7.37
N VAL A 261 -6.86 -10.68 -7.75
CA VAL A 261 -7.03 -9.53 -6.87
C VAL A 261 -8.29 -8.77 -7.31
N VAL A 262 -9.30 -8.75 -6.46
CA VAL A 262 -10.50 -7.94 -6.62
C VAL A 262 -10.38 -6.74 -5.68
N GLU A 263 -10.37 -5.54 -6.25
CA GLU A 263 -10.44 -4.29 -5.49
C GLU A 263 -11.86 -3.75 -5.55
N ASN A 264 -12.61 -3.89 -4.46
CA ASN A 264 -13.98 -3.38 -4.36
C ASN A 264 -13.95 -1.90 -3.98
N LEU A 265 -14.34 -1.04 -4.91
CA LEU A 265 -14.29 0.42 -4.77
C LEU A 265 -15.71 1.00 -4.66
N THR A 266 -15.82 2.18 -4.06
CA THR A 266 -17.07 2.96 -4.01
C THR A 266 -16.92 4.20 -4.90
N PRO A 267 -17.45 4.18 -6.14
CA PRO A 267 -17.24 5.27 -7.09
C PRO A 267 -17.88 6.57 -6.60
N GLU A 268 -17.24 7.71 -6.91
CA GLU A 268 -17.85 9.02 -6.68
C GLU A 268 -19.23 9.11 -7.36
N ASN A 269 -20.18 9.78 -6.72
CA ASN A 269 -21.57 9.95 -7.20
C ASN A 269 -22.43 8.68 -7.38
N SER A 270 -21.87 7.47 -7.27
CA SER A 270 -22.63 6.20 -7.33
C SER A 270 -23.81 6.16 -6.35
N TRP A 271 -23.65 6.85 -5.21
CA TRP A 271 -24.68 7.01 -4.18
C TRP A 271 -25.99 7.61 -4.67
N ARG A 272 -25.97 8.44 -5.71
CA ARG A 272 -27.17 9.03 -6.32
C ARG A 272 -28.08 7.98 -6.95
N TYR A 273 -27.52 6.84 -7.32
CA TYR A 273 -28.20 5.76 -8.03
C TYR A 273 -28.55 4.58 -7.11
N TRP A 274 -28.23 4.66 -5.81
CA TRP A 274 -28.56 3.60 -4.84
C TRP A 274 -30.03 3.17 -4.79
N PRO A 275 -31.02 4.07 -4.94
CA PRO A 275 -32.42 3.66 -4.94
C PRO A 275 -32.79 2.72 -6.09
N ARG A 276 -31.97 2.63 -7.15
CA ARG A 276 -32.22 1.76 -8.30
C ARG A 276 -31.83 0.31 -7.97
N PRO A 277 -32.74 -0.67 -8.16
CA PRO A 277 -32.37 -2.09 -8.10
C PRO A 277 -31.29 -2.45 -9.14
N ARG A 278 -30.34 -3.30 -8.75
CA ARG A 278 -29.32 -3.84 -9.65
C ARG A 278 -29.95 -4.91 -10.54
N LYS A 279 -29.58 -4.93 -11.83
CA LYS A 279 -30.02 -6.00 -12.75
C LYS A 279 -29.43 -7.35 -12.28
N PRO A 280 -30.14 -8.48 -12.50
CA PRO A 280 -29.58 -9.79 -12.20
C PRO A 280 -28.45 -10.13 -13.18
N TRP A 281 -27.39 -10.74 -12.64
CA TRP A 281 -26.27 -11.27 -13.43
C TRP A 281 -26.75 -12.35 -14.41
N GLN A 282 -26.38 -12.24 -15.69
CA GLN A 282 -26.86 -13.12 -16.77
C GLN A 282 -25.88 -14.26 -17.13
N GLY A 283 -24.68 -14.25 -16.56
CA GLY A 283 -23.62 -15.19 -16.92
C GLY A 283 -22.84 -14.80 -18.19
N LEU A 284 -21.62 -15.30 -18.28
CA LEU A 284 -20.76 -15.15 -19.44
C LEU A 284 -21.09 -16.17 -20.53
N PRO A 285 -20.91 -15.81 -21.81
CA PRO A 285 -21.02 -16.75 -22.91
C PRO A 285 -20.08 -17.96 -22.73
N GLY A 286 -20.64 -19.16 -22.84
CA GLY A 286 -19.87 -20.41 -22.73
C GLY A 286 -19.64 -20.91 -21.31
N PHE A 287 -20.05 -20.16 -20.28
CA PHE A 287 -20.02 -20.64 -18.90
C PHE A 287 -21.15 -21.64 -18.65
N VAL A 288 -20.84 -22.70 -17.90
CA VAL A 288 -21.84 -23.68 -17.45
C VAL A 288 -21.66 -23.86 -15.94
N PRO A 289 -22.62 -23.39 -15.11
CA PRO A 289 -22.53 -23.49 -13.66
C PRO A 289 -22.30 -24.93 -13.19
N GLY A 290 -21.41 -25.10 -12.20
CA GLY A 290 -21.12 -26.41 -11.58
C GLY A 290 -20.32 -27.40 -12.43
N ARG A 291 -19.92 -27.05 -13.67
CA ARG A 291 -19.16 -27.93 -14.55
C ARG A 291 -17.72 -28.15 -14.08
N SER A 292 -17.12 -27.13 -13.48
CA SER A 292 -15.74 -27.15 -13.00
C SER A 292 -15.61 -26.20 -11.81
N ILE A 293 -14.55 -26.42 -11.01
CA ILE A 293 -14.17 -25.55 -9.92
C ILE A 293 -12.76 -25.03 -10.16
N GLY A 294 -12.55 -23.75 -9.88
CA GLY A 294 -11.25 -23.11 -9.99
C GLY A 294 -10.24 -23.66 -9.01
N SER A 295 -8.97 -23.39 -9.27
CA SER A 295 -7.84 -23.84 -8.43
C SER A 295 -6.86 -22.70 -8.18
N LEU A 296 -7.38 -21.60 -7.63
CA LEU A 296 -6.55 -20.45 -7.27
C LEU A 296 -5.53 -20.83 -6.20
N THR A 297 -4.35 -20.22 -6.30
CA THR A 297 -3.31 -20.25 -5.26
C THR A 297 -3.26 -18.95 -4.48
N SER A 298 -3.79 -17.86 -5.03
CA SER A 298 -3.90 -16.56 -4.37
C SER A 298 -5.26 -15.93 -4.64
N LEU A 299 -5.93 -15.49 -3.58
CA LEU A 299 -7.17 -14.72 -3.66
C LEU A 299 -7.06 -13.49 -2.75
N SER A 300 -7.23 -12.31 -3.32
CA SER A 300 -7.27 -11.05 -2.58
C SER A 300 -8.58 -10.34 -2.85
N LEU A 301 -9.38 -10.16 -1.81
CA LEU A 301 -10.62 -9.39 -1.82
C LEU A 301 -10.40 -8.13 -0.99
N LEU A 302 -10.04 -7.05 -1.66
CA LEU A 302 -9.64 -5.79 -1.02
C LEU A 302 -10.76 -4.74 -1.12
N GLY A 303 -10.64 -3.66 -0.35
CA GLY A 303 -11.59 -2.55 -0.35
C GLY A 303 -12.88 -2.87 0.40
N ASP A 304 -14.01 -2.45 -0.14
CA ASP A 304 -15.31 -2.57 0.52
C ASP A 304 -15.90 -3.98 0.43
N LEU A 305 -15.88 -4.69 1.55
CA LEU A 305 -16.51 -6.01 1.69
C LEU A 305 -17.95 -5.94 2.21
N THR A 306 -18.43 -4.74 2.58
CA THR A 306 -19.61 -4.56 3.44
C THR A 306 -20.65 -3.53 2.95
N SER A 307 -20.41 -2.77 1.88
CA SER A 307 -21.29 -1.67 1.40
C SER A 307 -22.63 -2.08 0.82
N LEU A 308 -23.35 -2.98 1.47
CA LEU A 308 -24.76 -3.23 1.17
C LEU A 308 -25.65 -3.16 2.44
N PRO A 309 -25.71 -2.02 3.18
CA PRO A 309 -26.53 -1.98 4.39
C PRO A 309 -27.96 -1.47 4.17
N LEU A 310 -28.33 -0.88 3.02
CA LEU A 310 -29.60 -0.13 2.93
C LEU A 310 -30.76 -0.80 2.18
N LEU A 311 -30.58 -1.96 1.53
CA LEU A 311 -31.69 -2.71 0.93
C LEU A 311 -31.47 -4.24 0.99
N GLY A 312 -31.91 -4.85 2.09
CA GLY A 312 -32.61 -6.15 2.10
C GLY A 312 -31.81 -7.44 1.91
N ASP A 313 -31.11 -7.63 0.78
CA ASP A 313 -30.93 -9.00 0.25
C ASP A 313 -29.48 -9.46 0.02
N LEU A 314 -28.47 -8.65 0.35
CA LEU A 314 -27.05 -9.05 0.27
C LEU A 314 -26.29 -8.71 1.54
N ARG A 315 -26.73 -9.29 2.67
CA ARG A 315 -25.94 -9.31 3.89
C ARG A 315 -24.72 -10.22 3.70
N PRO A 316 -23.49 -9.82 4.10
CA PRO A 316 -22.40 -10.75 4.39
C PRO A 316 -22.94 -11.82 5.36
N PRO A 317 -22.82 -13.14 5.03
CA PRO A 317 -21.63 -13.83 4.53
C PRO A 317 -21.53 -14.03 3.00
N GLY A 318 -22.45 -13.46 2.21
CA GLY A 318 -22.65 -13.84 0.81
C GLY A 318 -21.44 -13.74 -0.14
N LEU A 319 -20.49 -12.83 0.08
CA LEU A 319 -19.38 -12.63 -0.88
C LEU A 319 -18.40 -13.80 -0.90
N LEU A 320 -17.84 -14.15 0.26
CA LEU A 320 -16.88 -15.24 0.35
C LEU A 320 -17.58 -16.58 0.12
N GLN A 321 -18.84 -16.71 0.56
CA GLN A 321 -19.69 -17.84 0.23
C GLN A 321 -19.81 -18.05 -1.28
N ASN A 322 -20.01 -16.99 -2.07
CA ASN A 322 -20.04 -17.11 -3.53
C ASN A 322 -18.69 -17.58 -4.09
N TRP A 323 -17.57 -17.09 -3.56
CA TRP A 323 -16.24 -17.57 -3.96
C TRP A 323 -16.00 -19.05 -3.67
N THR A 324 -16.51 -19.58 -2.55
CA THR A 324 -16.38 -21.03 -2.24
C THR A 324 -17.04 -21.93 -3.29
N MET A 325 -18.04 -21.42 -4.03
CA MET A 325 -18.69 -22.17 -5.11
C MET A 325 -17.86 -22.20 -6.39
N HIS A 326 -16.90 -21.28 -6.55
CA HIS A 326 -16.18 -21.06 -7.81
C HIS A 326 -14.70 -21.46 -7.73
N THR A 327 -14.12 -21.62 -6.55
CA THR A 327 -12.71 -22.01 -6.39
C THR A 327 -12.48 -22.86 -5.15
N ASP A 328 -11.56 -23.82 -5.27
CA ASP A 328 -11.17 -24.74 -4.21
C ASP A 328 -10.19 -24.06 -3.23
N PHE A 329 -10.70 -23.70 -2.04
CA PHE A 329 -9.91 -23.04 -0.99
C PHE A 329 -8.80 -23.91 -0.40
N SER A 330 -8.85 -25.24 -0.59
CA SER A 330 -7.78 -26.14 -0.12
C SER A 330 -6.44 -25.94 -0.84
N ARG A 331 -6.45 -25.24 -1.97
CA ARG A 331 -5.26 -24.94 -2.79
C ARG A 331 -4.68 -23.55 -2.54
N LEU A 332 -5.40 -22.68 -1.83
CA LEU A 332 -4.97 -21.33 -1.55
C LEU A 332 -3.71 -21.34 -0.66
N ARG A 333 -2.73 -20.53 -1.05
CA ARG A 333 -1.51 -20.25 -0.29
C ARG A 333 -1.49 -18.82 0.25
N HIS A 334 -2.18 -17.92 -0.44
CA HIS A 334 -2.29 -16.51 -0.07
C HIS A 334 -3.75 -16.10 -0.05
N LEU A 335 -4.18 -15.47 1.03
CA LEU A 335 -5.53 -14.94 1.21
C LEU A 335 -5.44 -13.52 1.79
N ALA A 336 -6.04 -12.56 1.10
CA ALA A 336 -6.19 -11.20 1.61
C ALA A 336 -7.67 -10.82 1.68
N LEU A 337 -8.14 -10.35 2.84
CA LEU A 337 -9.53 -10.01 3.10
C LEU A 337 -9.62 -8.61 3.72
N GLY A 338 -10.24 -7.69 2.99
CA GLY A 338 -10.27 -6.27 3.30
C GLY A 338 -8.92 -5.62 2.98
N GLY A 339 -8.67 -4.44 3.52
CA GLY A 339 -7.46 -3.68 3.19
C GLY A 339 -7.74 -2.53 2.23
N GLY A 340 -6.86 -1.53 2.21
CA GLY A 340 -7.07 -0.29 1.49
C GLY A 340 -6.79 0.96 2.32
N TYR A 341 -5.97 1.87 1.81
CA TYR A 341 -5.72 3.14 2.48
C TYR A 341 -6.99 3.99 2.41
N GLY A 342 -7.42 4.65 3.48
CA GLY A 342 -8.70 5.38 3.48
C GLY A 342 -9.95 4.48 3.49
N CYS A 343 -9.76 3.16 3.63
CA CYS A 343 -10.81 2.16 3.80
C CYS A 343 -10.80 1.60 5.24
N GLU A 344 -10.40 2.40 6.23
CA GLU A 344 -10.29 1.95 7.62
C GLU A 344 -11.66 1.50 8.15
N ASP A 345 -12.73 2.11 7.65
CA ASP A 345 -14.13 1.77 7.96
C ASP A 345 -14.63 0.48 7.30
N MET A 346 -13.81 -0.15 6.43
CA MET A 346 -14.21 -1.28 5.59
C MET A 346 -13.34 -2.50 5.91
N GLY A 347 -13.92 -3.50 6.56
CA GLY A 347 -13.24 -4.73 6.99
C GLY A 347 -14.24 -5.82 7.36
N MET A 348 -13.72 -7.00 7.70
CA MET A 348 -14.52 -8.14 8.11
C MET A 348 -15.12 -7.93 9.50
N ASN A 349 -16.43 -8.12 9.63
CA ASN A 349 -17.12 -8.11 10.91
C ASN A 349 -17.06 -9.47 11.63
N ASP A 350 -17.63 -9.52 12.83
CA ASP A 350 -17.67 -10.70 13.70
C ASP A 350 -18.42 -11.89 13.09
N GLU A 351 -19.55 -11.63 12.39
CA GLU A 351 -20.33 -12.66 11.71
C GLU A 351 -19.55 -13.34 10.57
N MET A 352 -18.80 -12.55 9.79
CA MET A 352 -17.96 -13.09 8.73
C MET A 352 -16.80 -13.92 9.28
N MET A 353 -16.16 -13.47 10.37
CA MET A 353 -15.09 -14.22 11.04
C MET A 353 -15.59 -15.57 11.57
N GLU A 354 -16.76 -15.58 12.22
CA GLU A 354 -17.41 -16.80 12.70
C GLU A 354 -17.74 -17.77 11.56
N TRP A 355 -18.35 -17.26 10.49
CA TRP A 355 -18.70 -18.10 9.35
C TRP A 355 -17.47 -18.74 8.71
N ILE A 356 -16.36 -18.01 8.54
CA ILE A 356 -15.12 -18.54 7.99
C ILE A 356 -14.58 -19.65 8.90
N ALA A 357 -14.52 -19.42 10.21
CA ALA A 357 -14.02 -20.39 11.17
C ALA A 357 -14.82 -21.70 11.16
N GLN A 358 -16.13 -21.63 10.90
CA GLN A 358 -17.03 -22.78 10.92
C GLN A 358 -17.15 -23.52 9.58
N ASN A 359 -17.00 -22.81 8.45
CA ASN A 359 -17.41 -23.33 7.13
C ASN A 359 -16.27 -23.47 6.13
N CYS A 360 -15.11 -22.85 6.37
CA CYS A 360 -13.99 -22.85 5.43
C CYS A 360 -12.80 -23.68 5.96
N SER A 361 -11.99 -24.21 5.03
CA SER A 361 -10.76 -24.93 5.35
C SER A 361 -9.64 -24.49 4.40
N PHE A 362 -8.48 -24.16 4.96
CA PHE A 362 -7.33 -23.63 4.22
C PHE A 362 -6.00 -24.36 4.56
N PRO A 363 -5.90 -25.68 4.31
CA PRO A 363 -4.76 -26.53 4.71
C PRO A 363 -3.41 -26.19 4.05
N ARG A 364 -3.36 -25.25 3.10
CA ARG A 364 -2.11 -24.86 2.40
C ARG A 364 -1.79 -23.38 2.54
N LEU A 365 -2.56 -22.67 3.36
CA LEU A 365 -2.39 -21.23 3.52
C LEU A 365 -1.09 -20.95 4.25
N LYS A 366 -0.28 -20.08 3.63
CA LYS A 366 1.01 -19.64 4.18
C LYS A 366 0.98 -18.16 4.55
N SER A 367 0.14 -17.39 3.87
CA SER A 367 0.05 -15.94 4.02
C SER A 367 -1.40 -15.52 4.17
N LEU A 368 -1.70 -14.82 5.28
CA LEU A 368 -2.99 -14.22 5.55
C LEU A 368 -2.85 -12.72 5.77
N ARG A 369 -3.65 -11.94 5.05
CA ARG A 369 -3.85 -10.52 5.31
C ARG A 369 -5.31 -10.27 5.63
N VAL A 370 -5.59 -9.65 6.77
CA VAL A 370 -6.95 -9.37 7.22
C VAL A 370 -7.07 -7.95 7.75
N ARG A 371 -8.14 -7.27 7.33
CA ARG A 371 -8.67 -6.11 8.03
C ARG A 371 -9.95 -6.48 8.76
N MET A 372 -9.93 -6.36 10.08
CA MET A 372 -11.08 -6.58 10.94
C MET A 372 -11.83 -5.26 11.18
N LYS A 373 -13.12 -5.36 11.45
CA LYS A 373 -14.01 -4.24 11.76
C LYS A 373 -14.92 -4.62 12.92
N ARG A 374 -15.09 -3.69 13.87
CA ARG A 374 -16.10 -3.77 14.93
C ARG A 374 -17.28 -2.90 14.50
N ASP A 375 -18.26 -3.50 13.83
CA ASP A 375 -19.44 -2.83 13.27
C ASP A 375 -20.56 -2.64 14.31
N ASP A 376 -20.19 -2.20 15.52
CA ASP A 376 -21.10 -2.06 16.66
C ASP A 376 -22.00 -0.80 16.62
N TYR A 377 -22.17 -0.20 15.43
CA TYR A 377 -22.95 1.03 15.24
C TYR A 377 -24.42 0.86 15.61
N HIS A 378 -25.00 -0.28 15.21
CA HIS A 378 -26.42 -0.55 15.37
C HIS A 378 -26.71 -1.60 16.45
N ALA A 379 -25.76 -2.50 16.72
CA ALA A 379 -25.89 -3.59 17.68
C ALA A 379 -24.57 -3.86 18.39
N GLU A 380 -24.62 -4.20 19.68
CA GLU A 380 -23.43 -4.60 20.43
C GLU A 380 -22.87 -5.91 19.85
N ARG A 381 -21.54 -6.04 19.83
CA ARG A 381 -20.81 -7.22 19.34
C ARG A 381 -20.07 -7.94 20.48
N PRO A 382 -20.79 -8.57 21.43
CA PRO A 382 -20.16 -9.16 22.63
C PRO A 382 -19.23 -10.35 22.31
N ASN A 383 -19.44 -11.01 21.17
CA ASN A 383 -18.64 -12.17 20.75
C ASN A 383 -17.47 -11.81 19.84
N TYR A 384 -17.23 -10.52 19.56
CA TYR A 384 -16.18 -10.07 18.63
C TYR A 384 -14.83 -10.74 18.90
N THR A 385 -14.35 -10.66 20.14
CA THR A 385 -13.05 -11.22 20.56
C THR A 385 -13.01 -12.74 20.40
N ASN A 386 -14.09 -13.44 20.78
CA ASN A 386 -14.16 -14.91 20.67
C ASN A 386 -14.19 -15.36 19.20
N ASN A 387 -14.94 -14.65 18.35
CA ASN A 387 -15.01 -14.93 16.92
C ASN A 387 -13.68 -14.65 16.22
N ALA A 388 -12.96 -13.59 16.61
CA ALA A 388 -11.62 -13.31 16.11
C ALA A 388 -10.62 -14.41 16.52
N ILE A 389 -10.65 -14.86 17.79
CA ILE A 389 -9.81 -15.97 18.27
C ILE A 389 -10.11 -17.26 17.50
N ALA A 390 -11.39 -17.60 17.32
CA ALA A 390 -11.81 -18.78 16.56
C ALA A 390 -11.37 -18.68 15.09
N PHE A 391 -11.45 -17.50 14.49
CA PHE A 391 -10.98 -17.24 13.13
C PHE A 391 -9.48 -17.51 12.99
N PHE A 392 -8.62 -16.93 13.82
CA PHE A 392 -7.18 -17.19 13.75
C PHE A 392 -6.84 -18.66 14.08
N GLY A 393 -7.58 -19.28 15.01
CA GLY A 393 -7.45 -20.70 15.32
C GLY A 393 -7.88 -21.67 14.20
N ALA A 394 -8.58 -21.20 13.16
CA ALA A 394 -9.04 -22.03 12.06
C ALA A 394 -7.95 -22.33 11.01
N PHE A 395 -6.81 -21.64 11.08
CA PHE A 395 -5.71 -21.81 10.12
C PHE A 395 -4.57 -22.65 10.71
N GLU A 396 -3.92 -23.44 9.85
CA GLU A 396 -2.62 -24.02 10.19
C GLU A 396 -1.58 -22.91 10.45
N PRO A 397 -0.46 -23.21 11.15
CA PRO A 397 0.59 -22.22 11.40
C PRO A 397 1.03 -21.50 10.11
N LEU A 398 1.02 -20.16 10.14
CA LEU A 398 1.26 -19.30 8.98
C LEU A 398 2.72 -18.86 8.93
N ASP A 399 3.24 -18.64 7.71
CA ASP A 399 4.56 -18.05 7.49
C ASP A 399 4.48 -16.51 7.54
N GLN A 400 3.35 -15.94 7.11
CA GLN A 400 3.13 -14.49 7.01
C GLN A 400 1.74 -14.11 7.49
N LEU A 401 1.65 -13.12 8.38
CA LEU A 401 0.39 -12.62 8.91
C LEU A 401 0.37 -11.11 8.97
N SER A 402 -0.66 -10.49 8.38
CA SER A 402 -0.95 -9.06 8.48
C SER A 402 -2.36 -8.86 9.04
N VAL A 403 -2.46 -8.18 10.19
CA VAL A 403 -3.72 -7.91 10.88
C VAL A 403 -3.84 -6.41 11.11
N SER A 404 -4.93 -5.84 10.61
CA SER A 404 -5.29 -4.44 10.87
C SER A 404 -6.70 -4.33 11.40
N GLY A 405 -6.97 -3.34 12.26
CA GLY A 405 -8.29 -3.09 12.84
C GLY A 405 -8.35 -3.28 14.36
N PRO A 406 -9.53 -3.51 14.93
CA PRO A 406 -9.72 -3.60 16.39
C PRO A 406 -9.02 -4.82 16.99
N LEU A 407 -7.78 -4.62 17.47
CA LEU A 407 -6.99 -5.65 18.13
C LEU A 407 -7.15 -5.55 19.65
N GLU A 408 -7.20 -6.70 20.33
CA GLU A 408 -7.21 -6.80 21.79
C GLU A 408 -6.11 -7.76 22.25
N PRO A 409 -5.59 -7.64 23.50
CA PRO A 409 -4.53 -8.51 24.02
C PRO A 409 -4.82 -10.00 23.86
N LYS A 410 -6.06 -10.43 24.14
CA LYS A 410 -6.47 -11.84 23.97
C LYS A 410 -6.40 -12.34 22.52
N ILE A 411 -6.63 -11.46 21.55
CA ILE A 411 -6.53 -11.79 20.13
C ILE A 411 -5.04 -11.94 19.76
N LEU A 412 -4.19 -11.03 20.25
CA LEU A 412 -2.73 -11.14 20.08
C LEU A 412 -2.19 -12.45 20.68
N ASP A 413 -2.61 -12.79 21.91
CA ASP A 413 -2.22 -14.04 22.57
C ASP A 413 -2.55 -15.27 21.71
N ALA A 414 -3.77 -15.32 21.16
CA ALA A 414 -4.19 -16.40 20.27
C ALA A 414 -3.38 -16.46 18.98
N ILE A 415 -3.09 -15.31 18.36
CA ILE A 415 -2.25 -15.21 17.16
C ILE A 415 -0.86 -15.77 17.42
N LEU A 416 -0.20 -15.31 18.50
CA LEU A 416 1.16 -15.70 18.82
C LEU A 416 1.24 -17.19 19.20
N TYR A 417 0.25 -17.68 19.95
CA TYR A 417 0.16 -19.10 20.32
C TYR A 417 0.01 -20.01 19.09
N GLN A 418 -0.85 -19.65 18.15
CA GLN A 418 -1.17 -20.49 16.99
C GLN A 418 -0.11 -20.41 15.88
N HIS A 419 0.42 -19.22 15.59
CA HIS A 419 1.25 -18.99 14.41
C HIS A 419 2.70 -18.62 14.74
N GLY A 420 3.01 -18.21 15.97
CA GLY A 420 4.30 -17.59 16.32
C GLY A 420 5.53 -18.39 15.88
N GLN A 421 5.50 -19.70 16.06
CA GLN A 421 6.66 -20.57 15.78
C GLN A 421 7.09 -20.59 14.30
N THR A 422 6.17 -20.34 13.37
CA THR A 422 6.43 -20.37 11.92
C THR A 422 6.49 -18.99 11.28
N LEU A 423 6.05 -17.94 11.99
CA LEU A 423 5.96 -16.60 11.43
C LEU A 423 7.35 -16.04 11.09
N GLU A 424 7.57 -15.80 9.80
CA GLU A 424 8.71 -15.08 9.25
C GLU A 424 8.40 -13.60 9.06
N ARG A 425 7.12 -13.26 8.80
CA ARG A 425 6.63 -11.89 8.66
C ARG A 425 5.37 -11.65 9.47
N LEU A 426 5.40 -10.64 10.34
CA LEU A 426 4.26 -10.22 11.16
C LEU A 426 4.00 -8.74 10.96
N ASP A 427 2.76 -8.38 10.65
CA ASP A 427 2.29 -7.01 10.51
C ASP A 427 1.06 -6.80 11.41
N LEU A 428 1.17 -5.91 12.39
CA LEU A 428 0.11 -5.61 13.35
C LEU A 428 -0.16 -4.11 13.39
N HIS A 429 -1.34 -3.72 12.91
CA HIS A 429 -1.79 -2.33 12.87
C HIS A 429 -3.14 -2.15 13.58
N PRO A 430 -3.14 -2.02 14.92
CA PRO A 430 -4.36 -1.75 15.67
C PRO A 430 -4.92 -0.38 15.31
N PHE A 431 -6.21 -0.33 14.99
CA PHE A 431 -6.94 0.92 14.86
C PHE A 431 -8.41 0.71 15.20
N GLU A 432 -9.11 1.79 15.51
CA GLU A 432 -10.54 1.81 15.76
C GLU A 432 -11.24 2.67 14.73
N GLN A 433 -12.53 2.43 14.56
CA GLN A 433 -13.30 3.16 13.58
C GLN A 433 -13.61 4.58 14.06
N LYS A 434 -13.40 5.60 13.21
CA LYS A 434 -13.71 7.00 13.57
C LYS A 434 -15.23 7.21 13.71
N ASN A 435 -15.65 8.02 14.68
CA ASN A 435 -17.06 8.36 14.83
C ASN A 435 -17.46 9.43 13.81
N TYR A 436 -18.29 9.06 12.83
CA TYR A 436 -19.17 10.01 12.14
C TYR A 436 -20.33 10.30 13.10
N THR A 437 -20.36 11.49 13.65
CA THR A 437 -21.42 11.96 14.55
C THR A 437 -22.77 11.89 13.85
N ASP A 438 -23.71 11.10 14.37
CA ASP A 438 -25.17 11.32 14.24
C ASP A 438 -26.07 10.38 15.10
N PHE A 439 -25.53 9.35 15.77
CA PHE A 439 -26.36 8.37 16.51
C PHE A 439 -26.33 8.45 18.03
N GLY A 440 -25.69 9.46 18.64
CA GLY A 440 -25.78 9.71 20.09
C GLY A 440 -25.15 8.65 21.01
N ARG A 441 -24.54 7.57 20.50
CA ARG A 441 -23.75 6.61 21.31
C ARG A 441 -22.28 7.02 21.36
N VAL A 442 -21.75 7.17 22.57
CA VAL A 442 -20.30 7.29 22.82
C VAL A 442 -19.69 5.90 22.64
N ARG A 443 -18.70 5.78 21.75
CA ARG A 443 -17.91 4.55 21.63
C ARG A 443 -16.73 4.63 22.61
N PRO A 444 -16.62 3.73 23.60
CA PRO A 444 -15.51 3.76 24.56
C PRO A 444 -14.24 3.11 24.01
N HIS A 445 -14.33 2.33 22.93
CA HIS A 445 -13.20 1.56 22.42
C HIS A 445 -12.11 2.47 21.83
N ILE A 446 -10.86 2.23 22.24
CA ILE A 446 -9.66 2.89 21.73
C ILE A 446 -8.72 1.83 21.14
N PRO A 447 -7.89 2.18 20.14
CA PRO A 447 -6.92 1.26 19.59
C PRO A 447 -5.99 0.69 20.66
N MET A 448 -5.70 -0.60 20.59
CA MET A 448 -4.69 -1.23 21.45
C MET A 448 -3.32 -0.56 21.24
N THR A 449 -2.70 -0.16 22.36
CA THR A 449 -1.33 0.34 22.39
C THR A 449 -0.40 -0.78 22.82
N PHE A 450 0.66 -1.03 22.04
CA PHE A 450 1.68 -2.01 22.40
C PHE A 450 2.57 -1.49 23.51
N THR A 451 2.82 -2.35 24.50
CA THR A 451 3.73 -2.10 25.63
C THR A 451 4.96 -2.98 25.50
N LYS A 452 5.98 -2.71 26.30
CA LYS A 452 7.21 -3.52 26.36
C LYS A 452 6.94 -5.01 26.54
N GLU A 453 5.97 -5.36 27.37
CA GLU A 453 5.59 -6.75 27.67
C GLU A 453 5.10 -7.48 26.41
N HIS A 454 4.31 -6.80 25.56
CA HIS A 454 3.85 -7.37 24.30
C HIS A 454 5.03 -7.63 23.33
N PHE A 455 6.04 -6.75 23.29
CA PHE A 455 7.22 -6.98 22.44
C PHE A 455 8.10 -8.13 22.94
N LEU A 456 8.22 -8.29 24.27
CA LEU A 456 8.89 -9.45 24.86
C LEU A 456 8.14 -10.74 24.53
N GLN A 457 6.80 -10.72 24.61
CA GLN A 457 5.98 -11.86 24.23
C GLN A 457 6.12 -12.23 22.74
N ILE A 458 6.15 -11.24 21.84
CA ILE A 458 6.39 -11.46 20.41
C ILE A 458 7.78 -12.07 20.19
N HIS A 459 8.80 -11.56 20.89
CA HIS A 459 10.16 -12.11 20.81
C HIS A 459 10.20 -13.59 21.25
N ASP A 460 9.59 -13.91 22.40
CA ASP A 460 9.64 -15.26 22.97
C ASP A 460 8.85 -16.28 22.13
N GLN A 461 7.76 -15.85 21.49
CA GLN A 461 6.86 -16.75 20.74
C GLN A 461 7.14 -16.81 19.23
N CYS A 462 7.88 -15.85 18.69
CA CYS A 462 8.19 -15.75 17.24
C CYS A 462 9.71 -15.84 16.95
N PRO A 463 10.35 -17.01 17.17
CA PRO A 463 11.80 -17.16 17.00
C PRO A 463 12.28 -17.08 15.54
N ALA A 464 11.38 -17.27 14.56
CA ALA A 464 11.70 -17.24 13.14
C ALA A 464 11.49 -15.86 12.48
N LEU A 465 11.05 -14.85 13.25
CA LEU A 465 10.62 -13.56 12.72
C LEU A 465 11.77 -12.77 12.09
N GLN A 466 11.62 -12.45 10.80
CA GLN A 466 12.60 -11.70 10.00
C GLN A 466 12.10 -10.31 9.62
N GLU A 467 10.79 -10.15 9.45
CA GLU A 467 10.14 -8.89 9.08
C GLU A 467 9.03 -8.57 10.08
N LEU A 468 9.09 -7.40 10.72
CA LEU A 468 8.07 -6.93 11.64
C LEU A 468 7.55 -5.56 11.19
N ALA A 469 6.23 -5.44 11.00
CA ALA A 469 5.55 -4.17 10.89
C ALA A 469 4.63 -3.98 12.11
N ILE A 470 4.77 -2.88 12.84
CA ILE A 470 4.02 -2.70 14.09
C ILE A 470 3.84 -1.22 14.44
N SER A 471 2.73 -0.91 15.09
CA SER A 471 2.47 0.44 15.62
C SER A 471 3.20 0.68 16.94
N VAL A 472 3.83 1.84 17.09
CA VAL A 472 4.42 2.33 18.35
C VAL A 472 3.77 3.66 18.69
N LYS A 473 3.24 3.78 19.92
CA LYS A 473 2.65 5.02 20.41
C LYS A 473 3.74 6.05 20.67
N ARG A 474 3.62 7.24 20.09
CA ARG A 474 4.52 8.36 20.39
C ARG A 474 4.17 8.97 21.75
N THR A 475 5.17 9.08 22.61
CA THR A 475 5.07 9.64 23.97
C THR A 475 6.14 10.71 24.19
N LYS A 476 6.31 11.59 23.19
CA LYS A 476 7.26 12.71 23.22
C LYS A 476 8.72 12.26 23.37
N SER A 477 9.06 11.09 22.81
CA SER A 477 10.40 10.50 22.87
C SER A 477 10.88 10.23 24.30
N ASP A 478 9.96 9.89 25.21
CA ASP A 478 10.27 9.58 26.60
C ASP A 478 10.99 8.23 26.79
N THR A 479 11.36 7.95 28.04
CA THR A 479 12.06 6.71 28.40
C THR A 479 11.25 5.46 28.12
N LEU A 480 9.92 5.50 28.23
CA LEU A 480 9.05 4.36 27.94
C LEU A 480 9.07 4.03 26.45
N GLU A 481 9.04 5.05 25.60
CA GLU A 481 9.19 4.90 24.15
C GLU A 481 10.57 4.35 23.78
N ALA A 482 11.64 4.86 24.40
CA ALA A 482 13.00 4.39 24.17
C ALA A 482 13.16 2.91 24.54
N GLU A 483 12.55 2.46 25.64
CA GLU A 483 12.55 1.06 26.06
C GLU A 483 11.83 0.13 25.07
N ILE A 484 10.79 0.63 24.37
CA ILE A 484 10.16 -0.10 23.26
C ILE A 484 11.17 -0.28 22.12
N TYR A 485 11.87 0.79 21.71
CA TYR A 485 12.87 0.67 20.64
C TYR A 485 14.00 -0.31 20.99
N LYS A 486 14.49 -0.28 22.23
CA LYS A 486 15.49 -1.25 22.72
C LYS A 486 15.00 -2.69 22.65
N SER A 487 13.70 -2.93 22.82
CA SER A 487 13.12 -4.28 22.81
C SER A 487 13.25 -4.99 21.45
N PHE A 488 13.20 -4.25 20.33
CA PHE A 488 13.42 -4.82 18.99
C PHE A 488 14.83 -5.37 18.79
N GLY A 489 15.80 -4.83 19.54
CA GLY A 489 17.18 -5.32 19.55
C GLY A 489 17.27 -6.79 20.00
N LYS A 490 16.35 -7.28 20.83
CA LYS A 490 16.38 -8.67 21.32
C LYS A 490 15.97 -9.69 20.26
N MET A 491 15.32 -9.27 19.18
CA MET A 491 14.83 -10.17 18.13
C MET A 491 15.98 -10.58 17.19
N GLU A 492 16.54 -11.77 17.41
CA GLU A 492 17.81 -12.20 16.81
C GLU A 492 17.83 -12.30 15.28
N ARG A 493 16.68 -12.60 14.66
CA ARG A 493 16.56 -12.79 13.20
C ARG A 493 15.92 -11.63 12.47
N LEU A 494 15.51 -10.59 13.20
CA LEU A 494 14.80 -9.45 12.63
C LEU A 494 15.75 -8.61 11.77
N LYS A 495 15.48 -8.57 10.46
CA LYS A 495 16.25 -7.85 9.43
C LYS A 495 15.57 -6.59 8.93
N SER A 496 14.24 -6.60 8.87
CA SER A 496 13.44 -5.48 8.37
C SER A 496 12.39 -5.09 9.40
N LEU A 497 12.35 -3.80 9.73
CA LEU A 497 11.41 -3.24 10.69
C LEU A 497 10.64 -2.09 10.04
N PHE A 498 9.31 -2.14 10.12
CA PHE A 498 8.43 -1.06 9.72
C PHE A 498 7.63 -0.55 10.92
N LEU A 499 7.98 0.63 11.44
CA LEU A 499 7.30 1.22 12.57
C LEU A 499 6.28 2.25 12.09
N THR A 500 5.03 2.04 12.48
CA THR A 500 4.00 3.09 12.39
C THR A 500 4.01 3.88 13.69
N LEU A 501 4.51 5.12 13.65
CA LEU A 501 4.57 6.00 14.80
C LEU A 501 3.19 6.66 14.99
N ASP A 502 2.38 6.10 15.89
CA ASP A 502 1.02 6.55 16.17
C ASP A 502 1.02 7.80 17.05
N CYS A 503 0.56 8.91 16.47
CA CYS A 503 0.44 10.21 17.13
C CYS A 503 -1.03 10.56 17.49
N SER A 504 -1.97 9.61 17.33
CA SER A 504 -3.39 9.85 17.66
C SER A 504 -3.60 10.00 19.17
N ASP A 505 -4.71 10.58 19.61
CA ASP A 505 -5.15 10.51 21.00
C ASP A 505 -6.65 10.31 21.10
N TRP A 506 -7.06 9.05 21.06
CA TRP A 506 -8.48 8.66 21.09
C TRP A 506 -9.15 8.93 22.43
N ARG A 507 -8.38 9.11 23.51
CA ARG A 507 -8.90 9.37 24.86
C ARG A 507 -9.65 10.70 24.92
N VAL A 508 -9.18 11.70 24.18
CA VAL A 508 -9.77 13.05 24.12
C VAL A 508 -11.28 13.05 23.87
N THR A 509 -11.81 12.09 23.10
CA THR A 509 -13.25 12.04 22.77
C THR A 509 -13.96 10.79 23.26
N ARG A 510 -13.23 9.78 23.72
CA ARG A 510 -13.78 8.46 24.09
C ARG A 510 -13.59 8.10 25.55
N ASP A 511 -12.73 8.80 26.25
CA ASP A 511 -12.50 8.65 27.68
C ASP A 511 -13.07 9.87 28.41
N PRO A 512 -14.26 9.76 29.02
CA PRO A 512 -14.85 10.87 29.78
C PRO A 512 -14.05 11.22 31.05
N ASP A 513 -13.20 10.30 31.52
CA ASP A 513 -12.33 10.47 32.68
C ASP A 513 -10.93 11.00 32.30
N SER A 514 -10.69 11.24 31.01
CA SER A 514 -9.57 12.04 30.49
C SER A 514 -9.74 13.52 30.86
N ILE A 515 -9.85 13.79 32.15
CA ILE A 515 -9.93 15.12 32.76
C ILE A 515 -8.59 15.81 32.57
N ASP A 516 -8.64 17.11 32.24
CA ASP A 516 -7.52 18.07 32.17
C ASP A 516 -6.20 17.48 32.66
N GLU A 517 -5.36 17.01 31.73
CA GLU A 517 -4.09 16.40 32.09
C GLU A 517 -3.38 17.35 33.06
N ALA A 518 -2.95 16.85 34.21
CA ALA A 518 -2.34 17.68 35.25
C ALA A 518 -1.11 18.46 34.74
N SER A 519 -0.57 18.05 33.58
CA SER A 519 0.50 18.67 32.80
C SER A 519 0.11 19.99 32.09
N PHE A 520 -1.19 20.29 31.94
CA PHE A 520 -1.66 21.44 31.17
C PHE A 520 -1.51 22.73 31.98
N ASP A 521 -0.86 23.73 31.39
CA ASP A 521 -0.82 25.08 31.95
C ASP A 521 -2.09 25.87 31.63
N ALA A 522 -2.15 27.14 32.05
CA ALA A 522 -3.32 27.99 31.84
C ALA A 522 -3.70 28.13 30.36
N ALA A 523 -2.71 28.24 29.46
CA ALA A 523 -2.94 28.40 28.03
C ALA A 523 -3.30 27.07 27.35
N ASP A 524 -2.82 25.94 27.88
CA ASP A 524 -3.21 24.61 27.40
C ASP A 524 -4.66 24.26 27.70
N ARG A 525 -5.18 24.75 28.83
CA ARG A 525 -6.58 24.56 29.24
C ARG A 525 -7.56 25.41 28.43
N GLU A 526 -7.06 26.40 27.68
CA GLU A 526 -7.90 27.15 26.77
C GLU A 526 -8.47 26.26 25.67
N MET A 527 -9.72 26.54 25.32
CA MET A 527 -10.42 25.78 24.30
C MET A 527 -9.85 26.07 22.91
N TYR A 528 -9.65 25.02 22.11
CA TYR A 528 -9.31 25.15 20.70
C TYR A 528 -10.56 24.98 19.82
N THR A 529 -11.30 23.89 20.00
CA THR A 529 -12.63 23.62 19.41
C THR A 529 -13.33 22.58 20.27
N GLU A 530 -14.66 22.53 20.40
CA GLU A 530 -15.29 21.48 21.24
C GLU A 530 -15.09 20.06 20.68
N PRO A 531 -14.55 19.08 21.46
CA PRO A 531 -14.10 19.09 22.87
C PRO A 531 -12.57 19.26 23.08
N LEU A 532 -11.83 19.61 22.04
CA LEU A 532 -10.38 19.79 22.00
C LEU A 532 -9.86 21.09 22.63
N LYS A 533 -8.98 20.95 23.63
CA LYS A 533 -8.15 22.04 24.21
C LYS A 533 -6.82 22.27 23.48
N LYS A 534 -6.20 23.45 23.66
CA LYS A 534 -4.89 23.80 23.06
C LYS A 534 -3.75 22.87 23.52
N GLY A 535 -3.82 22.33 24.74
CA GLY A 535 -2.84 21.37 25.26
C GLY A 535 -2.76 20.10 24.42
N HIS A 536 -3.91 19.52 24.04
CA HIS A 536 -3.94 18.33 23.17
C HIS A 536 -3.34 18.60 21.79
N VAL A 537 -3.58 19.80 21.23
CA VAL A 537 -2.94 20.21 19.97
C VAL A 537 -1.43 20.28 20.16
N ARG A 538 -0.96 20.92 21.25
CA ARG A 538 0.47 21.04 21.56
C ARG A 538 1.15 19.68 21.62
N GLU A 539 0.56 18.71 22.32
CA GLU A 539 1.12 17.36 22.43
C GLU A 539 1.10 16.61 21.11
N ALA A 540 0.03 16.74 20.33
CA ALA A 540 -0.03 16.16 18.99
C ALA A 540 1.10 16.72 18.10
N LEU A 541 1.38 18.03 18.15
CA LEU A 541 2.50 18.63 17.41
C LEU A 541 3.86 18.05 17.86
N MET A 542 4.09 17.92 19.17
CA MET A 542 5.33 17.32 19.70
C MET A 542 5.51 15.86 19.26
N ASN A 543 4.45 15.05 19.27
CA ASN A 543 4.50 13.65 18.88
C ASN A 543 4.74 13.46 17.38
N CYS A 544 4.10 14.30 16.56
CA CYS A 544 4.21 14.30 15.10
C CYS A 544 5.58 14.77 14.59
N ALA A 545 6.31 15.61 15.35
CA ALA A 545 7.59 16.16 14.91
C ALA A 545 8.69 15.08 14.86
N VAL A 546 8.90 14.54 13.66
CA VAL A 546 9.91 13.49 13.39
C VAL A 546 10.85 13.97 12.30
N ASP A 547 12.04 14.43 12.70
CA ASP A 547 13.11 14.81 11.77
C ASP A 547 14.14 13.68 11.59
N GLU A 548 15.15 13.92 10.77
CA GLU A 548 16.22 12.95 10.49
C GLU A 548 16.97 12.57 11.77
N THR A 549 17.16 13.52 12.69
CA THR A 549 17.88 13.32 13.94
C THR A 549 17.18 12.29 14.82
N LEU A 550 15.86 12.39 14.98
CA LEU A 550 15.09 11.40 15.72
C LEU A 550 15.06 10.05 14.99
N ALA A 551 14.89 10.05 13.66
CA ALA A 551 14.91 8.80 12.89
C ALA A 551 16.23 8.03 13.08
N ARG A 552 17.37 8.75 13.04
CA ARG A 552 18.70 8.19 13.34
C ARG A 552 18.81 7.73 14.79
N SER A 553 18.33 8.52 15.75
CA SER A 553 18.37 8.14 17.16
C SER A 553 17.57 6.87 17.46
N ILE A 554 16.41 6.67 16.82
CA ILE A 554 15.62 5.44 16.91
C ILE A 554 16.42 4.26 16.33
N TRP A 555 16.99 4.42 15.13
CA TRP A 555 17.84 3.41 14.51
C TRP A 555 19.01 3.00 15.40
N ASP A 556 19.75 3.98 15.92
CA ASP A 556 20.92 3.77 16.78
C ASP A 556 20.51 3.06 18.07
N THR A 557 19.39 3.43 18.69
CA THR A 557 18.88 2.79 19.91
C THR A 557 18.56 1.31 19.69
N ILE A 558 17.95 0.98 18.54
CA ILE A 558 17.65 -0.41 18.16
C ILE A 558 18.95 -1.18 17.90
N CYS A 559 19.86 -0.60 17.11
CA CYS A 559 21.11 -1.26 16.71
C CYS A 559 22.07 -1.47 17.88
N GLN A 560 22.18 -0.52 18.81
CA GLN A 560 22.99 -0.66 20.03
C GLN A 560 22.48 -1.76 20.95
N SER A 561 21.17 -2.05 20.91
CA SER A 561 20.54 -3.10 21.71
C SER A 561 20.47 -4.44 20.97
N LYS A 562 21.03 -4.52 19.75
CA LYS A 562 20.83 -5.66 18.86
C LYS A 562 21.61 -6.90 19.33
N ALA A 563 20.88 -7.98 19.55
CA ALA A 563 21.39 -9.33 19.68
C ALA A 563 21.15 -10.06 18.35
N GLY A 564 22.13 -10.81 17.84
CA GLY A 564 21.98 -11.60 16.63
C GLY A 564 22.30 -10.87 15.33
N GLN A 565 21.48 -11.06 14.30
CA GLN A 565 21.68 -10.50 12.98
C GLN A 565 21.50 -8.98 12.98
N GLU A 566 22.26 -8.27 12.16
CA GLU A 566 22.11 -6.83 12.05
C GLU A 566 20.78 -6.45 11.38
N LEU A 567 20.21 -5.33 11.80
CA LEU A 567 19.04 -4.76 11.13
C LEU A 567 19.46 -4.20 9.78
N GLU A 568 18.88 -4.69 8.68
CA GLU A 568 19.20 -4.27 7.31
C GLU A 568 18.41 -3.02 6.91
N SER A 569 17.15 -2.90 7.37
CA SER A 569 16.26 -1.79 7.01
C SER A 569 15.33 -1.39 8.16
N LEU A 570 15.15 -0.08 8.35
CA LEU A 570 14.14 0.53 9.20
C LEU A 570 13.32 1.53 8.39
N LYS A 571 12.02 1.28 8.33
CA LYS A 571 11.04 2.20 7.77
C LYS A 571 10.23 2.82 8.91
N LEU A 572 10.10 4.13 8.92
CA LEU A 572 9.30 4.89 9.89
C LEU A 572 8.17 5.59 9.14
N TRP A 573 6.93 5.38 9.58
CA TRP A 573 5.76 6.10 9.09
C TRP A 573 5.05 6.81 10.23
N THR A 574 5.12 8.14 10.21
CA THR A 574 4.48 8.98 11.22
C THR A 574 3.03 9.29 10.82
N THR A 575 2.06 8.89 11.63
CA THR A 575 0.64 9.03 11.30
C THR A 575 -0.22 9.25 12.55
N GLY A 576 -1.53 9.47 12.37
CA GLY A 576 -2.48 9.67 13.46
C GLY A 576 -2.48 11.08 14.06
N GLY A 577 -1.59 11.97 13.63
CA GLY A 577 -1.58 13.36 14.06
C GLY A 577 -2.91 14.06 13.78
N GLY A 578 -3.50 14.67 14.81
CA GLY A 578 -4.82 15.28 14.72
C GLY A 578 -6.00 14.29 14.68
N VAL A 579 -5.77 13.01 15.01
CA VAL A 579 -6.84 12.03 15.20
C VAL A 579 -7.16 11.91 16.69
N TRP A 580 -8.35 12.35 17.09
CA TRP A 580 -8.78 12.36 18.50
C TRP A 580 -9.93 11.40 18.83
N GLY A 581 -10.26 10.48 17.92
CA GLY A 581 -11.32 9.48 18.08
C GLY A 581 -12.68 9.85 17.46
N ASN A 582 -12.81 11.05 16.91
CA ASN A 582 -13.94 11.50 16.09
C ASN A 582 -13.46 12.25 14.83
N CYS A 583 -14.38 12.57 13.93
CA CYS A 583 -14.09 13.24 12.66
C CYS A 583 -13.91 14.78 12.75
N LEU A 584 -13.52 15.32 13.91
CA LEU A 584 -13.33 16.77 14.11
C LEU A 584 -12.06 17.27 13.41
N ALA A 585 -12.10 17.43 12.10
CA ALA A 585 -11.01 18.08 11.36
C ALA A 585 -11.25 19.60 11.32
N THR A 586 -10.50 20.38 12.09
CA THR A 586 -10.31 21.81 11.80
C THR A 586 -9.37 21.95 10.60
N SER A 587 -9.63 22.87 9.66
CA SER A 587 -8.94 22.95 8.37
C SER A 587 -7.42 23.19 8.43
N ILE A 588 -6.89 23.81 9.50
CA ILE A 588 -5.48 24.22 9.59
C ILE A 588 -4.57 23.23 10.34
N VAL A 589 -5.11 22.45 11.28
CA VAL A 589 -4.33 21.42 12.01
C VAL A 589 -3.66 20.41 11.06
N PRO A 590 -4.35 19.88 10.03
CA PRO A 590 -3.73 18.95 9.09
C PRO A 590 -2.52 19.54 8.36
N VAL A 591 -2.48 20.84 8.07
CA VAL A 591 -1.35 21.46 7.36
C VAL A 591 -0.09 21.38 8.20
N VAL A 592 -0.16 21.81 9.46
CA VAL A 592 0.99 21.79 10.37
C VAL A 592 1.41 20.34 10.67
N VAL A 593 0.45 19.49 11.04
CA VAL A 593 0.70 18.07 11.33
C VAL A 593 1.37 17.37 10.14
N ASN A 594 0.86 17.52 8.92
CA ASN A 594 1.42 16.85 7.74
C ASN A 594 2.84 17.31 7.38
N ASN A 595 3.27 18.50 7.83
CA ASN A 595 4.65 18.97 7.66
C ASN A 595 5.58 18.37 8.73
N LEU A 596 5.10 18.29 9.97
CA LEU A 596 5.84 17.72 11.11
C LEU A 596 6.03 16.20 10.97
N SER A 597 4.98 15.49 10.53
CA SER A 597 4.91 14.02 10.40
C SER A 597 5.70 13.48 9.21
N ARG A 598 7.02 13.66 9.21
CA ARG A 598 7.88 13.09 8.18
C ARG A 598 8.05 11.59 8.38
N SER A 599 8.28 10.90 7.26
CA SER A 599 8.50 9.46 7.21
C SER A 599 9.88 9.18 6.64
N TRP A 600 10.54 8.13 7.12
CA TRP A 600 11.96 7.91 6.87
C TRP A 600 12.23 6.45 6.49
N LEU A 601 13.19 6.25 5.61
CA LEU A 601 13.78 4.95 5.31
C LEU A 601 15.27 5.01 5.63
N ILE A 602 15.71 4.07 6.46
CA ILE A 602 17.11 3.89 6.83
C ILE A 602 17.50 2.48 6.37
N GLU A 603 18.54 2.38 5.55
CA GLU A 603 19.02 1.11 4.99
C GLU A 603 20.54 1.01 5.16
N ARG A 604 21.04 -0.17 5.52
CA ARG A 604 22.48 -0.46 5.51
C ARG A 604 22.98 -0.58 4.07
N VAL A 605 24.10 0.07 3.77
CA VAL A 605 24.77 -0.06 2.47
C VAL A 605 25.82 -1.17 2.58
N ALA A 606 25.69 -2.23 1.79
CA ALA A 606 26.70 -3.28 1.69
C ALA A 606 27.98 -2.74 1.01
N ARG A 607 28.89 -2.15 1.80
CA ARG A 607 30.27 -1.83 1.44
C ARG A 607 31.20 -2.33 2.54
N ASP A 608 32.29 -2.98 2.14
CA ASP A 608 33.09 -3.87 3.01
C ASP A 608 33.89 -3.19 4.14
N ASP A 609 33.94 -1.85 4.20
CA ASP A 609 34.89 -1.15 5.09
C ASP A 609 34.28 -0.10 6.04
N GLU A 610 33.01 0.30 5.88
CA GLU A 610 32.34 1.28 6.77
C GLU A 610 30.85 0.97 6.93
N ASP A 611 30.33 1.13 8.16
CA ASP A 611 28.94 0.90 8.55
C ASP A 611 28.03 2.06 8.05
N ILE A 612 28.05 2.29 6.73
CA ILE A 612 27.38 3.42 6.08
C ILE A 612 25.88 3.12 5.99
N ILE A 613 25.08 3.99 6.60
CA ILE A 613 23.63 4.00 6.46
C ILE A 613 23.19 5.03 5.41
N ASN A 614 22.25 4.62 4.56
CA ASN A 614 21.52 5.53 3.69
C ASN A 614 20.24 5.96 4.41
N VAL A 615 20.03 7.26 4.57
CA VAL A 615 18.82 7.82 5.20
C VAL A 615 18.10 8.68 4.18
N ARG A 616 16.83 8.37 3.93
CA ARG A 616 16.00 9.07 2.96
C ARG A 616 14.65 9.40 3.55
N GLU A 617 14.19 10.62 3.33
CA GLU A 617 12.81 11.00 3.61
C GLU A 617 11.87 10.41 2.54
N LEU A 618 10.80 9.77 2.99
CA LEU A 618 9.75 9.21 2.14
C LEU A 618 8.62 10.22 1.94
N GLY A 619 8.19 10.42 0.70
CA GLY A 619 7.14 11.37 0.35
C GLY A 619 7.60 12.83 0.38
N GLN A 620 8.91 13.09 0.41
CA GLN A 620 9.50 14.43 0.44
C GLN A 620 8.97 15.33 -0.69
N GLY A 621 8.98 14.83 -1.93
CA GLY A 621 8.51 15.61 -3.08
C GLY A 621 7.03 15.97 -2.99
N ALA A 622 6.21 15.06 -2.45
CA ALA A 622 4.79 15.30 -2.22
C ALA A 622 4.56 16.36 -1.12
N ARG A 623 5.33 16.29 -0.03
CA ARG A 623 5.31 17.30 1.04
C ARG A 623 5.70 18.68 0.51
N GLU A 624 6.82 18.79 -0.20
CA GLU A 624 7.30 20.06 -0.75
C GLU A 624 6.31 20.68 -1.72
N ALA A 625 5.65 19.86 -2.55
CA ALA A 625 4.57 20.33 -3.42
C ALA A 625 3.38 20.89 -2.61
N ARG A 626 2.98 20.24 -1.50
CA ARG A 626 1.92 20.76 -0.61
C ARG A 626 2.34 22.06 0.08
N ASP A 627 3.57 22.14 0.58
CA ASP A 627 4.11 23.35 1.21
C ASP A 627 4.14 24.54 0.24
N GLN A 628 4.46 24.29 -1.03
CA GLN A 628 4.44 25.29 -2.08
C GLN A 628 3.01 25.80 -2.34
N VAL A 629 2.02 24.89 -2.42
CA VAL A 629 0.61 25.26 -2.59
C VAL A 629 0.12 26.13 -1.42
N GLU A 630 0.46 25.76 -0.18
CA GLU A 630 0.10 26.55 1.00
C GLU A 630 0.77 27.92 1.03
N THR A 631 2.04 27.98 0.64
CA THR A 631 2.77 29.25 0.50
C THR A 631 2.10 30.17 -0.54
N ASP A 632 1.67 29.62 -1.66
CA ASP A 632 0.99 30.38 -2.70
C ASP A 632 -0.43 30.80 -2.27
N ASN A 633 -1.13 29.98 -1.49
CA ASN A 633 -2.40 30.34 -0.87
C ASN A 633 -2.24 31.52 0.10
N LEU A 634 -1.20 31.52 0.93
CA LEU A 634 -0.89 32.64 1.83
C LEU A 634 -0.53 33.92 1.07
N LYS A 635 0.24 33.83 -0.02
CA LYS A 635 0.53 34.98 -0.89
C LYS A 635 -0.74 35.57 -1.50
N ARG A 636 -1.65 34.74 -2.00
CA ARG A 636 -2.95 35.19 -2.53
C ARG A 636 -3.79 35.87 -1.45
N ARG A 637 -3.81 35.33 -0.22
CA ARG A 637 -4.46 35.98 0.93
C ARG A 637 -3.83 37.34 1.22
N ALA A 638 -2.51 37.44 1.31
CA ALA A 638 -1.80 38.71 1.53
C ALA A 638 -2.11 39.76 0.45
N GLU A 639 -2.13 39.35 -0.82
CA GLU A 639 -2.53 40.23 -1.93
C GLU A 639 -3.98 40.69 -1.84
N TYR A 640 -4.89 39.81 -1.41
CA TYR A 640 -6.29 40.17 -1.16
C TYR A 640 -6.40 41.22 -0.04
N TYR A 641 -5.71 41.04 1.09
CA TYR A 641 -5.65 42.04 2.16
C TYR A 641 -5.11 43.39 1.67
N ARG A 642 -4.06 43.37 0.83
CA ARG A 642 -3.51 44.58 0.24
C ARG A 642 -4.48 45.29 -0.70
N LYS A 643 -5.21 44.54 -1.54
CA LYS A 643 -6.11 45.11 -2.56
C LYS A 643 -7.46 45.57 -1.99
N GLU A 644 -8.08 44.76 -1.14
CA GLU A 644 -9.46 44.98 -0.69
C GLU A 644 -9.55 45.68 0.66
N LYS A 645 -8.50 45.55 1.50
CA LYS A 645 -8.48 46.14 2.85
C LYS A 645 -7.40 47.21 3.05
N ASP A 646 -6.56 47.47 2.03
CA ASP A 646 -5.41 48.38 2.10
C ASP A 646 -4.44 48.06 3.27
N ILE A 647 -4.36 46.78 3.64
CA ILE A 647 -3.47 46.29 4.71
C ILE A 647 -2.28 45.57 4.08
N ILE A 648 -1.06 46.07 4.36
CA ILE A 648 0.18 45.39 3.98
C ILE A 648 0.54 44.40 5.08
N ILE A 649 0.31 43.11 4.80
CA ILE A 649 0.72 42.00 5.66
C ILE A 649 1.56 41.02 4.86
N GLU A 650 2.66 40.54 5.43
CA GLU A 650 3.49 39.53 4.79
C GLU A 650 2.84 38.14 4.94
N PRO A 651 3.02 37.22 3.96
CA PRO A 651 2.44 35.87 4.03
C PRO A 651 2.84 35.10 5.30
N GLY A 652 4.07 35.32 5.79
CA GLY A 652 4.54 34.71 7.03
C GLY A 652 3.80 35.21 8.26
N ASP A 653 3.46 36.50 8.32
CA ASP A 653 2.73 37.09 9.45
C ASP A 653 1.26 36.62 9.47
N LEU A 654 0.65 36.42 8.30
CA LEU A 654 -0.67 35.79 8.19
C LEU A 654 -0.71 34.36 8.73
N ALA A 655 0.38 33.60 8.56
CA ALA A 655 0.47 32.25 9.11
C ALA A 655 0.55 32.27 10.64
N GLU A 656 1.18 33.28 11.24
CA GLU A 656 1.32 33.44 12.69
C GLU A 656 -0.01 33.83 13.39
N GLU A 657 -1.00 34.35 12.64
CA GLU A 657 -2.35 34.60 13.16
C GLU A 657 -3.13 33.31 13.43
N GLU A 658 -2.77 32.20 12.78
CA GLU A 658 -3.48 30.92 12.91
C GLU A 658 -3.23 30.31 14.31
N THR A 659 -4.30 29.94 15.01
CA THR A 659 -4.22 29.46 16.40
C THR A 659 -3.32 28.24 16.57
N VAL A 660 -3.27 27.34 15.58
CA VAL A 660 -2.36 26.18 15.61
C VAL A 660 -0.89 26.60 15.55
N VAL A 661 -0.55 27.66 14.82
CA VAL A 661 0.82 28.18 14.73
C VAL A 661 1.19 28.87 16.05
N GLN A 662 0.26 29.58 16.68
CA GLN A 662 0.47 30.13 18.03
C GLN A 662 0.76 29.03 19.06
N VAL A 663 0.07 27.88 18.97
CA VAL A 663 0.37 26.70 19.80
C VAL A 663 1.74 26.12 19.44
N LEU A 664 2.09 26.03 18.16
CA LEU A 664 3.41 25.61 17.69
C LEU A 664 4.53 26.49 18.27
N ARG A 665 4.35 27.81 18.31
CA ARG A 665 5.34 28.76 18.86
C ARG A 665 5.62 28.57 20.34
N ARG A 666 4.69 27.96 21.09
CA ARG A 666 4.91 27.60 22.49
C ARG A 666 5.85 26.40 22.66
N VAL A 667 6.02 25.60 21.61
CA VAL A 667 6.97 24.48 21.57
C VAL A 667 8.28 24.91 20.92
N TRP A 668 8.18 25.54 19.74
CA TRP A 668 9.33 25.99 18.95
C TRP A 668 9.23 27.50 18.68
N PRO A 669 9.91 28.32 19.51
CA PRO A 669 10.04 29.75 19.26
C PRO A 669 10.70 30.02 17.90
N ARG A 670 10.36 31.15 17.28
CA ARG A 670 10.89 31.55 15.97
C ARG A 670 12.41 31.69 16.00
N LYS A 671 13.12 31.02 15.09
CA LYS A 671 14.58 31.15 14.98
C LYS A 671 14.94 32.52 14.43
N LYS A 672 16.09 33.05 14.84
CA LYS A 672 16.59 34.35 14.37
C LYS A 672 16.79 34.32 12.86
N GLY A 673 16.07 35.18 12.14
CA GLY A 673 16.15 35.28 10.67
C GLY A 673 15.20 34.36 9.91
N SER A 674 14.51 33.45 10.59
CA SER A 674 13.48 32.60 9.98
C SER A 674 12.26 33.42 9.55
N LYS A 675 11.74 33.10 8.37
CA LYS A 675 10.52 33.70 7.81
C LYS A 675 9.34 32.73 7.76
N ASP A 676 9.57 31.45 8.04
CA ASP A 676 8.57 30.39 7.97
C ASP A 676 8.71 29.45 9.17
N TRP A 677 7.60 29.16 9.84
CA TRP A 677 7.57 28.23 10.97
C TRP A 677 8.04 26.82 10.59
N ARG A 678 7.96 26.44 9.30
CA ARG A 678 8.45 25.16 8.77
C ARG A 678 9.97 24.97 8.96
N GLU A 679 10.72 26.05 9.14
CA GLU A 679 12.17 26.03 9.37
C GLU A 679 12.53 26.02 10.88
N ASP A 680 11.55 26.24 11.75
CA ASP A 680 11.78 26.54 13.17
C ASP A 680 11.68 25.33 14.09
N TRP A 681 11.05 24.24 13.65
CA TRP A 681 10.84 23.07 14.48
C TRP A 681 12.00 22.07 14.40
N SER A 682 12.08 21.21 15.42
CA SER A 682 12.94 20.01 15.47
C SER A 682 12.25 18.95 16.32
N SER A 683 12.57 17.68 16.12
CA SER A 683 12.04 16.62 16.97
C SER A 683 12.50 16.78 18.44
N LEU A 684 11.76 16.17 19.36
CA LEU A 684 12.23 16.01 20.74
C LEU A 684 13.25 14.86 20.80
N PRO A 685 14.42 15.05 21.42
CA PRO A 685 15.45 14.03 21.49
C PRO A 685 14.96 12.82 22.29
N LEU A 686 15.34 11.63 21.84
CA LEU A 686 15.02 10.38 22.51
C LEU A 686 15.73 10.28 23.86
N GLN A 687 14.97 10.00 24.91
CA GLN A 687 15.48 9.82 26.26
C GLN A 687 15.94 8.37 26.46
N VAL A 688 17.19 8.08 26.10
CA VAL A 688 17.78 6.73 26.10
C VAL A 688 18.40 6.35 27.44
#